data_AF-A0A1B0CGD7-F1
#
_entry.id   AF-A0A1B0CGD7-F1
#
_cell.length_a   1.000
_cell.length_b   1.000
_cell.length_c   1.000
_cell.angle_alpha   90.00
_cell.angle_beta   90.00
_cell.angle_gamma   90.00
#
_symmetry.space_group_name_H-M   'P 1'
#
loop_
_entity.id
_entity.type
_entity.pdbx_description
1 polymer ?
#
loop_
_entity_poly.entity_id
_entity_poly.type
_entity_poly.pdbx_seq_one_letter_code
_entity_poly.pdbx_strand_id
1 'polypeptide(L)'
;MKFKIAEEEDLYRNLQEAVNEDEALPKHMRIGDILDTWINQAGYPLLTVTRNYQSNEIVVNQQRFLSSPEEADTDGLSWYIPLTISTASSPNTAETKPWKWLESGTRELVLTATENKTWTSEEWVLFNVQQSGYYRVNYDAQNWRLLANELNQGSPFAISTINRAQIIDDSFNLAYSDIVPFTLALEIIKYIRFEPDYAVWISANRHLLTLNRRLDGPSYELYFGRFLKHLTEDHFEKLDVFENINGKDTNRNTFLRPIIVDLACRSGSGMCLTATRIMVTAEALTGHRLTPNEKPAVYYCHGLRNADAKTFNYFWTKLKTIKNEQERSHIATSLRMRELVIRTTENQTWTSDDWVLFNMEQTGYYRVNYDRDNWKLLADELHRGSPYSIGMLNRAQLIDDAFNLAYSDIIQFTVALDLIKYLKYEKEYAVWITANRHLLNMIRKLEGPSYELYFGRSSGQGFCHTRYISEDGEVYITATSLLYMTYARMVFPCYDEPRYRTPFTIHLTHHPSLTAASNMPVTTISNNSKCLLYNEYHTTPTQKMDIARTICHLLTHNYFGNIVGMSWWSYAWMTEGFAYYYEYYFTSFYLTDFPLEEIFVVNMIQRFFADNSRLISKPLSNYVEARNDVINIFNFAMVTKAGGIRFLSSREQEDPESLSWYIPLSMSTANNPDMEDTKPVVWLKKGMRELVIRTTENKSWTSDDWVLFNTQQTGYYRVNYDTENWKLLAEDLHRGHPYRIGTLNRAQLIDDSFNLAYSDIVEFTVALDIIKYIKYDEEYAVWVSANRHLLNMIRKLDGPSYELYFGRFLRHLTEDHFAKLDVFENTHGKDSVTNTFLRPIIVDLACYSRSRMCQTATRTMVTAEALTGYVLVPHEKPSVYYCHGLKNADENTFQYFWKRLKNLTNQQERAHIVHSIGCYHNTESFYSLLLETVDPIESLGYTIIEKFQMLVYASIPRGFCYTRYVDESGDISYVATSFLHVTNARMAFPCYDEPRYRTPFKIHITHHASMMAASNMPVESISNSSDGNVMTSFQESVAMSVNLVAFTVCNYASRKFLIEEKNLEIGFLVPKHAINQVDFAMDFIISTLNKLEEYIGIGYNLPKLESVVVNDLMHNGLENWGLMVYE
;
A
#
# COMPACT_ATOMS: atom_id res chain seq x y z
N MET A 1 11.89 -30.39 -12.58
CA MET A 1 11.36 -31.72 -12.17
C MET A 1 9.84 -31.62 -12.07
N LYS A 2 9.02 -32.44 -12.76
CA LYS A 2 7.55 -32.31 -12.63
C LYS A 2 7.08 -32.80 -11.25
N PHE A 3 6.31 -31.97 -10.56
CA PHE A 3 5.70 -32.21 -9.24
C PHE A 3 6.65 -32.49 -8.04
N LYS A 4 7.87 -31.93 -8.02
CA LYS A 4 8.79 -31.99 -6.85
C LYS A 4 8.99 -30.62 -6.18
N ILE A 5 9.78 -30.63 -5.10
CA ILE A 5 10.26 -29.46 -4.31
C ILE A 5 11.64 -29.04 -4.84
N ALA A 6 12.10 -27.83 -4.51
CA ALA A 6 13.47 -27.34 -4.71
C ALA A 6 13.91 -26.50 -3.49
N GLU A 7 15.21 -26.41 -3.25
CA GLU A 7 15.81 -25.78 -2.05
C GLU A 7 16.86 -24.71 -2.42
N GLU A 8 17.40 -23.98 -1.43
CA GLU A 8 18.34 -22.88 -1.69
C GLU A 8 19.69 -23.36 -2.29
N GLU A 9 20.16 -24.55 -1.90
CA GLU A 9 21.30 -25.22 -2.56
C GLU A 9 21.05 -25.49 -4.06
N ASP A 10 19.79 -25.72 -4.49
CA ASP A 10 19.50 -25.87 -5.91
C ASP A 10 19.72 -24.55 -6.66
N LEU A 11 19.30 -23.43 -6.06
CA LEU A 11 19.55 -22.10 -6.63
C LEU A 11 21.04 -21.77 -6.62
N TYR A 12 21.75 -21.97 -5.51
CA TYR A 12 23.18 -21.71 -5.40
C TYR A 12 24.00 -22.53 -6.39
N ARG A 13 23.61 -23.80 -6.63
CA ARG A 13 24.26 -24.66 -7.63
C ARG A 13 24.07 -24.14 -9.05
N ASN A 14 22.85 -23.82 -9.46
CA ASN A 14 22.57 -23.28 -10.81
C ASN A 14 23.21 -21.88 -11.00
N LEU A 15 23.27 -21.05 -9.96
CA LEU A 15 23.97 -19.76 -10.03
C LEU A 15 25.49 -19.93 -10.09
N GLN A 16 26.08 -20.83 -9.31
CA GLN A 16 27.52 -21.11 -9.37
C GLN A 16 27.92 -21.73 -10.71
N GLU A 17 27.05 -22.53 -11.33
CA GLU A 17 27.22 -23.01 -12.71
C GLU A 17 27.32 -21.83 -13.69
N ALA A 18 26.41 -20.84 -13.62
CA ALA A 18 26.49 -19.62 -14.45
C ALA A 18 27.74 -18.76 -14.17
N VAL A 19 28.10 -18.52 -12.91
CA VAL A 19 29.34 -17.80 -12.51
C VAL A 19 30.59 -18.43 -13.13
N ASN A 20 30.61 -19.76 -13.20
CA ASN A 20 31.71 -20.53 -13.76
C ASN A 20 31.79 -20.45 -15.29
N GLU A 21 30.66 -20.22 -15.97
CA GLU A 21 30.60 -20.00 -17.42
C GLU A 21 31.06 -18.59 -17.82
N ASP A 22 30.70 -17.55 -17.05
CA ASP A 22 31.04 -16.14 -17.31
C ASP A 22 32.38 -15.66 -16.71
N GLU A 23 33.08 -16.51 -15.93
CA GLU A 23 34.30 -16.18 -15.14
C GLU A 23 34.16 -14.90 -14.27
N ALA A 24 32.94 -14.64 -13.75
CA ALA A 24 32.59 -13.36 -13.13
C ALA A 24 33.33 -13.06 -11.80
N LEU A 25 33.74 -14.10 -11.06
CA LEU A 25 34.42 -14.01 -9.76
C LEU A 25 35.87 -14.55 -9.79
N PRO A 26 36.76 -14.07 -8.90
CA PRO A 26 38.06 -14.71 -8.65
C PRO A 26 37.89 -16.19 -8.29
N LYS A 27 38.73 -17.06 -8.85
CA LYS A 27 38.56 -18.54 -8.77
C LYS A 27 38.71 -19.16 -7.38
N HIS A 28 39.01 -18.36 -6.35
CA HIS A 28 39.01 -18.76 -4.93
C HIS A 28 37.74 -18.35 -4.17
N MET A 29 36.88 -17.50 -4.76
CA MET A 29 35.60 -17.08 -4.20
C MET A 29 34.46 -17.93 -4.80
N ARG A 30 33.44 -18.24 -3.99
CA ARG A 30 32.21 -18.92 -4.43
C ARG A 30 31.01 -18.05 -4.11
N ILE A 31 29.95 -18.10 -4.92
CA ILE A 31 28.75 -17.28 -4.71
C ILE A 31 28.09 -17.61 -3.36
N GLY A 32 28.11 -18.88 -2.93
CA GLY A 32 27.62 -19.29 -1.61
C GLY A 32 28.33 -18.56 -0.48
N ASP A 33 29.67 -18.62 -0.43
CA ASP A 33 30.48 -17.98 0.63
C ASP A 33 30.25 -16.46 0.72
N ILE A 34 30.01 -15.80 -0.43
CA ILE A 34 29.67 -14.37 -0.47
C ILE A 34 28.26 -14.16 0.07
N LEU A 35 27.26 -14.82 -0.52
CA LEU A 35 25.85 -14.64 -0.17
C LEU A 35 25.55 -15.00 1.29
N ASP A 36 26.18 -16.04 1.84
CA ASP A 36 26.03 -16.42 3.24
C ASP A 36 26.38 -15.27 4.19
N THR A 37 27.46 -14.51 3.91
CA THR A 37 27.83 -13.36 4.74
C THR A 37 26.81 -12.22 4.70
N TRP A 38 25.98 -12.13 3.65
CA TRP A 38 24.99 -11.07 3.46
C TRP A 38 23.54 -11.50 3.77
N ILE A 39 23.23 -12.80 3.73
CA ILE A 39 21.89 -13.36 3.98
C ILE A 39 21.78 -13.88 5.43
N ASN A 40 22.83 -14.52 5.95
CA ASN A 40 22.78 -15.27 7.21
C ASN A 40 23.40 -14.52 8.41
N GLN A 41 23.76 -13.24 8.26
CA GLN A 41 24.34 -12.40 9.33
C GLN A 41 23.46 -11.18 9.64
N ALA A 42 23.49 -10.71 10.89
CA ALA A 42 22.64 -9.62 11.37
C ALA A 42 23.29 -8.23 11.22
N GLY A 43 22.68 -7.37 10.40
CA GLY A 43 23.14 -5.99 10.17
C GLY A 43 23.90 -5.84 8.85
N TYR A 44 24.69 -4.77 8.73
CA TYR A 44 25.48 -4.47 7.54
C TYR A 44 26.80 -3.76 7.93
N PRO A 45 27.81 -3.70 7.04
CA PRO A 45 29.10 -3.11 7.39
C PRO A 45 29.10 -1.57 7.43
N LEU A 46 29.99 -1.05 8.26
CA LEU A 46 30.61 0.26 8.11
C LEU A 46 32.04 0.08 7.59
N LEU A 47 32.35 0.69 6.45
CA LEU A 47 33.71 0.84 5.93
C LEU A 47 34.29 2.17 6.43
N THR A 48 35.35 2.15 7.23
CA THR A 48 36.09 3.34 7.65
C THR A 48 37.35 3.52 6.80
N VAL A 49 37.52 4.71 6.21
CA VAL A 49 38.55 5.04 5.23
C VAL A 49 39.50 6.11 5.81
N THR A 50 40.75 5.73 6.08
CA THR A 50 41.77 6.61 6.68
C THR A 50 42.94 6.81 5.71
N ARG A 51 43.31 8.06 5.43
CA ARG A 51 44.34 8.38 4.43
C ARG A 51 45.65 8.85 5.06
N ASN A 52 46.77 8.35 4.54
CA ASN A 52 48.10 8.89 4.84
C ASN A 52 48.49 9.92 3.77
N TYR A 53 48.30 11.20 4.11
CA TYR A 53 48.57 12.35 3.25
C TYR A 53 50.06 12.61 2.96
N GLN A 54 50.98 11.84 3.55
CA GLN A 54 52.42 11.94 3.27
C GLN A 54 52.91 10.84 2.30
N SER A 55 52.35 9.63 2.37
CA SER A 55 52.69 8.52 1.47
C SER A 55 51.70 8.30 0.31
N ASN A 56 50.54 8.97 0.34
CA ASN A 56 49.40 8.71 -0.53
C ASN A 56 48.88 7.25 -0.41
N GLU A 57 48.87 6.69 0.80
CA GLU A 57 48.23 5.42 1.10
C GLU A 57 46.81 5.63 1.65
N ILE A 58 45.91 4.67 1.42
CA ILE A 58 44.56 4.63 1.99
C ILE A 58 44.40 3.31 2.74
N VAL A 59 44.03 3.38 4.02
CA VAL A 59 43.66 2.23 4.84
C VAL A 59 42.14 2.14 4.88
N VAL A 60 41.57 0.99 4.56
CA VAL A 60 40.13 0.74 4.69
C VAL A 60 39.88 -0.38 5.69
N ASN A 61 38.93 -0.16 6.61
CA ASN A 61 38.64 -1.04 7.74
C ASN A 61 37.12 -1.35 7.80
N GLN A 62 36.72 -2.60 8.08
CA GLN A 62 35.32 -2.98 8.27
C GLN A 62 34.96 -3.36 9.71
N GLN A 63 33.79 -2.89 10.14
CA GLN A 63 33.12 -3.26 11.39
C GLN A 63 31.60 -3.32 11.16
N ARG A 64 30.83 -3.85 12.11
CA ARG A 64 29.36 -3.78 12.07
C ARG A 64 28.89 -2.33 12.23
N PHE A 65 27.94 -1.87 11.42
CA PHE A 65 27.24 -0.62 11.69
C PHE A 65 26.11 -0.85 12.70
N LEU A 66 26.11 -0.07 13.78
CA LEU A 66 25.10 -0.05 14.83
C LEU A 66 24.68 1.40 15.09
N SER A 67 23.38 1.63 15.33
CA SER A 67 22.79 2.97 15.46
C SER A 67 22.72 3.49 16.91
N SER A 68 23.47 2.88 17.83
CA SER A 68 23.55 3.24 19.25
C SER A 68 25.00 3.11 19.72
N PRO A 69 25.59 4.13 20.38
CA PRO A 69 26.97 4.05 20.89
C PRO A 69 27.16 3.03 22.04
N GLU A 70 26.07 2.66 22.73
CA GLU A 70 26.13 1.76 23.89
C GLU A 70 26.28 0.28 23.50
N GLU A 71 25.99 -0.06 22.24
CA GLU A 71 26.19 -1.39 21.66
C GLU A 71 27.54 -1.45 20.94
N ALA A 72 28.62 -1.73 21.67
CA ALA A 72 29.94 -1.95 21.07
C ALA A 72 29.96 -3.23 20.22
N ASP A 73 30.66 -3.22 19.08
CA ASP A 73 30.86 -4.40 18.23
C ASP A 73 31.75 -5.44 18.93
N THR A 74 31.13 -6.31 19.72
CA THR A 74 31.75 -7.45 20.41
C THR A 74 31.82 -8.71 19.56
N ASP A 75 31.00 -8.80 18.52
CA ASP A 75 30.83 -9.99 17.69
C ASP A 75 31.95 -10.11 16.65
N GLY A 76 32.45 -8.97 16.17
CA GLY A 76 33.61 -8.93 15.29
C GLY A 76 33.35 -9.44 13.88
N LEU A 77 32.10 -9.36 13.44
CA LEU A 77 31.58 -9.84 12.15
C LEU A 77 32.26 -9.13 10.98
N SER A 78 32.30 -9.81 9.83
CA SER A 78 32.88 -9.26 8.59
C SER A 78 32.23 -9.88 7.36
N TRP A 79 32.17 -9.08 6.30
CA TRP A 79 31.49 -9.36 5.04
C TRP A 79 32.49 -9.41 3.89
N TYR A 80 32.09 -10.02 2.77
CA TYR A 80 32.75 -9.78 1.49
C TYR A 80 32.27 -8.45 0.92
N ILE A 81 33.07 -7.40 1.11
CA ILE A 81 32.72 -6.03 0.70
C ILE A 81 33.37 -5.71 -0.66
N PRO A 82 32.59 -5.43 -1.72
CA PRO A 82 33.13 -4.93 -2.98
C PRO A 82 33.57 -3.48 -2.84
N LEU A 83 34.85 -3.20 -3.12
CA LEU A 83 35.43 -1.86 -3.01
C LEU A 83 35.46 -1.16 -4.38
N THR A 84 34.62 -0.14 -4.53
CA THR A 84 34.62 0.81 -5.64
C THR A 84 35.18 2.17 -5.17
N ILE A 85 35.96 2.85 -6.02
CA ILE A 85 36.63 4.12 -5.68
C ILE A 85 36.62 5.15 -6.83
N SER A 86 36.34 6.40 -6.49
CA SER A 86 36.35 7.60 -7.34
C SER A 86 37.13 8.74 -6.65
N THR A 87 37.69 9.67 -7.43
CA THR A 87 38.59 10.74 -6.96
C THR A 87 38.33 12.04 -7.72
N ALA A 88 38.79 13.20 -7.21
CA ALA A 88 38.59 14.47 -7.93
C ALA A 88 39.36 14.54 -9.27
N SER A 89 40.53 13.89 -9.35
CA SER A 89 41.33 13.80 -10.58
C SER A 89 40.77 12.79 -11.60
N SER A 90 40.01 11.80 -11.15
CA SER A 90 39.32 10.82 -12.01
C SER A 90 37.89 10.56 -11.50
N PRO A 91 36.93 11.49 -11.70
CA PRO A 91 35.56 11.38 -11.22
C PRO A 91 34.74 10.33 -12.01
N ASN A 92 35.05 9.06 -11.81
CA ASN A 92 34.23 7.98 -12.36
C ASN A 92 32.96 7.86 -11.52
N THR A 93 31.82 8.19 -12.11
CA THR A 93 30.50 8.13 -11.48
C THR A 93 29.64 7.00 -12.04
N ALA A 94 30.21 6.04 -12.76
CA ALA A 94 29.47 4.97 -13.46
C ALA A 94 30.02 3.55 -13.23
N GLU A 95 31.30 3.41 -12.89
CA GLU A 95 31.97 2.13 -12.62
C GLU A 95 31.62 1.56 -11.24
N THR A 96 30.68 0.62 -11.20
CA THR A 96 30.35 -0.16 -9.99
C THR A 96 30.97 -1.55 -9.94
N LYS A 97 31.66 -1.99 -11.00
CA LYS A 97 32.40 -3.26 -10.94
C LYS A 97 33.46 -3.17 -9.82
N PRO A 98 33.55 -4.14 -8.90
CA PRO A 98 34.48 -4.07 -7.78
C PRO A 98 35.94 -3.97 -8.26
N TRP A 99 36.65 -2.93 -7.82
CA TRP A 99 38.09 -2.76 -8.12
C TRP A 99 38.95 -3.66 -7.24
N LYS A 100 38.54 -3.84 -5.99
CA LYS A 100 39.02 -4.86 -5.06
C LYS A 100 37.85 -5.44 -4.26
N TRP A 101 38.11 -6.51 -3.54
CA TRP A 101 37.24 -6.99 -2.47
C TRP A 101 37.98 -6.85 -1.13
N LEU A 102 37.25 -6.49 -0.08
CA LEU A 102 37.65 -6.73 1.30
C LEU A 102 37.01 -8.07 1.71
N GLU A 103 37.81 -9.11 1.82
CA GLU A 103 37.31 -10.47 2.07
C GLU A 103 36.86 -10.65 3.53
N SER A 104 35.89 -11.52 3.78
CA SER A 104 35.47 -11.84 5.15
C SER A 104 36.66 -12.37 5.97
N GLY A 105 36.71 -12.01 7.26
CA GLY A 105 37.89 -12.18 8.12
C GLY A 105 38.96 -11.08 7.97
N THR A 106 39.02 -10.37 6.83
CA THR A 106 39.95 -9.25 6.64
C THR A 106 39.32 -7.97 7.18
N ARG A 107 39.73 -7.58 8.40
CA ARG A 107 39.27 -6.33 9.02
C ARG A 107 39.87 -5.08 8.39
N GLU A 108 41.15 -5.10 8.01
CA GLU A 108 41.88 -3.92 7.51
C GLU A 108 42.66 -4.25 6.24
N LEU A 109 42.62 -3.35 5.25
CA LEU A 109 43.32 -3.47 3.97
C LEU A 109 43.98 -2.14 3.60
N VAL A 110 45.29 -2.20 3.28
CA VAL A 110 46.05 -1.05 2.78
C VAL A 110 45.97 -0.99 1.24
N LEU A 111 45.75 0.21 0.73
CA LEU A 111 45.58 0.53 -0.68
C LEU A 111 46.63 1.58 -1.09
N THR A 112 47.47 1.22 -2.04
CA THR A 112 48.46 2.09 -2.68
C THR A 112 47.94 2.58 -4.03
N ALA A 113 48.37 3.78 -4.45
CA ALA A 113 48.10 4.28 -5.79
C ALA A 113 48.71 3.39 -6.86
N THR A 114 48.03 3.24 -7.99
CA THR A 114 48.41 2.37 -9.13
C THR A 114 48.25 3.11 -10.44
N GLU A 115 48.87 2.63 -11.53
CA GLU A 115 48.84 3.29 -12.85
C GLU A 115 47.41 3.55 -13.38
N ASN A 116 46.41 2.76 -12.95
CA ASN A 116 45.00 2.89 -13.35
C ASN A 116 44.08 3.53 -12.29
N LYS A 117 44.57 3.78 -11.07
CA LYS A 117 43.82 4.43 -9.97
C LYS A 117 44.82 5.22 -9.10
N THR A 118 44.87 6.54 -9.30
CA THR A 118 45.77 7.47 -8.60
C THR A 118 44.98 8.44 -7.72
N TRP A 119 45.64 8.99 -6.69
CA TRP A 119 45.12 10.05 -5.84
C TRP A 119 46.27 10.82 -5.18
N THR A 120 46.02 12.08 -4.84
CA THR A 120 46.96 13.03 -4.24
C THR A 120 46.49 13.49 -2.86
N SER A 121 47.34 14.19 -2.12
CA SER A 121 47.06 14.68 -0.77
C SER A 121 46.03 15.83 -0.70
N GLU A 122 45.74 16.48 -1.83
CA GLU A 122 44.86 17.66 -1.90
C GLU A 122 43.46 17.36 -2.46
N GLU A 123 43.25 16.23 -3.11
CA GLU A 123 41.94 15.81 -3.65
C GLU A 123 41.15 14.92 -2.68
N TRP A 124 39.82 14.95 -2.78
CA TRP A 124 38.96 13.98 -2.09
C TRP A 124 39.01 12.59 -2.76
N VAL A 125 38.74 11.56 -1.97
CA VAL A 125 38.40 10.22 -2.46
C VAL A 125 37.02 9.81 -1.95
N LEU A 126 36.32 9.03 -2.75
CA LEU A 126 34.96 8.55 -2.52
C LEU A 126 34.94 7.04 -2.70
N PHE A 127 34.58 6.31 -1.65
CA PHE A 127 34.33 4.87 -1.69
C PHE A 127 32.83 4.58 -1.74
N ASN A 128 32.49 3.36 -2.18
CA ASN A 128 31.13 2.95 -2.48
C ASN A 128 30.52 3.80 -3.62
N VAL A 129 31.25 3.90 -4.73
CA VAL A 129 30.85 4.64 -5.93
C VAL A 129 29.55 4.09 -6.47
N GLN A 130 28.61 4.99 -6.78
CA GLN A 130 27.24 4.65 -7.13
C GLN A 130 26.66 3.63 -6.12
N GLN A 131 26.71 3.96 -4.81
CA GLN A 131 26.39 3.15 -3.60
C GLN A 131 26.12 1.69 -3.94
N SER A 132 27.14 1.07 -4.53
CA SER A 132 27.07 -0.29 -5.02
C SER A 132 26.89 -1.13 -3.78
N GLY A 133 27.88 -1.14 -2.90
CA GLY A 133 27.77 -1.71 -1.58
C GLY A 133 26.49 -1.41 -0.80
N TYR A 134 25.83 -2.46 -0.32
CA TYR A 134 24.92 -2.39 0.83
C TYR A 134 25.68 -2.15 2.16
N TYR A 135 26.58 -1.16 2.20
CA TYR A 135 27.40 -0.78 3.34
C TYR A 135 27.57 0.75 3.42
N ARG A 136 27.87 1.25 4.62
CA ARG A 136 28.10 2.69 4.88
C ARG A 136 29.58 3.05 4.79
N VAL A 137 29.90 4.32 4.54
CA VAL A 137 31.28 4.80 4.52
C VAL A 137 31.52 5.94 5.50
N ASN A 138 32.50 5.75 6.38
CA ASN A 138 33.13 6.80 7.17
C ASN A 138 34.50 7.14 6.59
N TYR A 139 34.94 8.39 6.72
CA TYR A 139 36.26 8.86 6.29
C TYR A 139 37.02 9.51 7.45
N ASP A 140 38.33 9.73 7.28
CA ASP A 140 39.07 10.61 8.17
C ASP A 140 38.61 12.08 8.07
N ALA A 141 38.95 12.86 9.10
CA ALA A 141 38.51 14.25 9.24
C ALA A 141 39.09 15.21 8.19
N GLN A 142 40.14 14.84 7.45
CA GLN A 142 40.66 15.65 6.34
C GLN A 142 39.92 15.30 5.04
N ASN A 143 39.66 14.03 4.75
CA ASN A 143 38.89 13.65 3.56
C ASN A 143 37.43 14.12 3.66
N TRP A 144 36.81 14.03 4.84
CA TRP A 144 35.50 14.62 5.10
C TRP A 144 35.47 16.14 4.85
N ARG A 145 36.55 16.87 5.18
CA ARG A 145 36.67 18.31 4.85
C ARG A 145 36.85 18.55 3.34
N LEU A 146 37.61 17.70 2.64
CA LEU A 146 37.77 17.82 1.18
C LEU A 146 36.44 17.58 0.46
N LEU A 147 35.66 16.57 0.87
CA LEU A 147 34.29 16.35 0.40
C LEU A 147 33.37 17.53 0.74
N ALA A 148 33.40 18.04 1.98
CA ALA A 148 32.58 19.19 2.38
C ALA A 148 32.96 20.48 1.62
N ASN A 149 34.24 20.67 1.29
CA ASN A 149 34.72 21.80 0.49
C ASN A 149 34.28 21.69 -0.96
N GLU A 150 34.41 20.53 -1.59
CA GLU A 150 33.91 20.29 -2.97
C GLU A 150 32.42 20.60 -3.04
N LEU A 151 31.65 20.12 -2.06
CA LEU A 151 30.21 20.31 -2.00
C LEU A 151 29.80 21.77 -1.78
N ASN A 152 30.47 22.52 -0.90
CA ASN A 152 30.09 23.89 -0.54
C ASN A 152 30.75 24.98 -1.39
N GLN A 153 31.89 24.72 -2.04
CA GLN A 153 32.74 25.74 -2.69
C GLN A 153 33.33 25.30 -4.04
N GLY A 154 33.34 24.00 -4.34
CA GLY A 154 33.85 23.45 -5.60
C GLY A 154 32.73 23.20 -6.62
N SER A 155 32.82 22.07 -7.32
CA SER A 155 31.80 21.52 -8.20
C SER A 155 31.12 20.34 -7.49
N PRO A 156 30.05 20.55 -6.68
CA PRO A 156 29.32 19.45 -6.03
C PRO A 156 28.93 18.34 -7.01
N PHE A 157 28.58 18.70 -8.24
CA PHE A 157 28.13 17.78 -9.29
C PHE A 157 29.25 16.90 -9.89
N ALA A 158 30.51 17.07 -9.49
CA ALA A 158 31.57 16.08 -9.73
C ALA A 158 31.35 14.79 -8.90
N ILE A 159 30.64 14.89 -7.77
CA ILE A 159 30.17 13.76 -6.98
C ILE A 159 28.77 13.36 -7.47
N SER A 160 28.56 12.06 -7.69
CA SER A 160 27.29 11.51 -8.21
C SER A 160 26.10 11.88 -7.31
N THR A 161 24.93 12.15 -7.90
CA THR A 161 23.73 12.59 -7.14
C THR A 161 23.34 11.67 -6.00
N ILE A 162 23.44 10.35 -6.19
CA ILE A 162 23.01 9.43 -5.15
C ILE A 162 24.15 9.20 -4.14
N ASN A 163 25.44 9.24 -4.55
CA ASN A 163 26.57 9.38 -3.61
C ASN A 163 26.53 10.67 -2.78
N ARG A 164 25.99 11.78 -3.32
CA ARG A 164 25.73 13.01 -2.54
C ARG A 164 24.64 12.79 -1.49
N ALA A 165 23.61 12.00 -1.82
CA ALA A 165 22.60 11.56 -0.87
C ALA A 165 23.16 10.60 0.19
N GLN A 166 24.11 9.73 -0.20
CA GLN A 166 24.85 8.82 0.67
C GLN A 166 25.77 9.58 1.63
N ILE A 167 26.54 10.58 1.18
CA ILE A 167 27.38 11.44 2.03
C ILE A 167 26.54 12.09 3.14
N ILE A 168 25.33 12.55 2.82
CA ILE A 168 24.40 13.08 3.83
C ILE A 168 23.84 11.97 4.74
N ASP A 169 23.37 10.84 4.20
CA ASP A 169 22.82 9.77 5.05
C ASP A 169 23.89 9.18 5.98
N ASP A 170 25.08 8.87 5.46
CA ASP A 170 26.22 8.36 6.25
C ASP A 170 26.66 9.37 7.30
N SER A 171 26.90 10.64 6.96
CA SER A 171 27.36 11.63 7.96
C SER A 171 26.36 11.84 9.10
N PHE A 172 25.04 11.78 8.86
CA PHE A 172 24.04 11.84 9.94
C PHE A 172 23.90 10.52 10.71
N ASN A 173 23.91 9.36 10.06
CA ASN A 173 23.81 8.06 10.77
C ASN A 173 25.08 7.81 11.61
N LEU A 174 26.25 8.19 11.14
CA LEU A 174 27.50 8.19 11.90
C LEU A 174 27.45 9.18 13.07
N ALA A 175 26.81 10.35 12.92
CA ALA A 175 26.65 11.32 14.00
C ALA A 175 25.62 10.86 15.07
N TYR A 176 24.53 10.19 14.69
CA TYR A 176 23.63 9.56 15.67
C TYR A 176 24.28 8.42 16.47
N SER A 177 25.41 7.90 15.97
CA SER A 177 26.19 6.81 16.58
C SER A 177 27.49 7.31 17.23
N ASP A 178 27.65 8.63 17.38
CA ASP A 178 28.85 9.33 17.91
C ASP A 178 30.20 9.01 17.21
N ILE A 179 30.17 8.41 16.02
CA ILE A 179 31.37 8.07 15.22
C ILE A 179 31.98 9.32 14.55
N VAL A 180 31.14 10.30 14.19
CA VAL A 180 31.57 11.62 13.72
C VAL A 180 30.82 12.72 14.49
N PRO A 181 31.41 13.89 14.75
CA PRO A 181 30.71 14.94 15.48
C PRO A 181 29.58 15.53 14.64
N PHE A 182 28.44 15.85 15.28
CA PHE A 182 27.30 16.53 14.62
C PHE A 182 27.68 17.82 13.89
N THR A 183 28.74 18.51 14.31
CA THR A 183 29.26 19.69 13.62
C THR A 183 29.70 19.39 12.18
N LEU A 184 30.20 18.19 11.89
CA LEU A 184 30.54 17.76 10.54
C LEU A 184 29.29 17.51 9.69
N ALA A 185 28.31 16.76 10.20
CA ALA A 185 27.05 16.52 9.47
C ALA A 185 26.29 17.83 9.19
N LEU A 186 26.30 18.76 10.16
CA LEU A 186 25.77 20.12 10.03
C LEU A 186 26.64 21.05 9.18
N GLU A 187 27.87 20.67 8.84
CA GLU A 187 28.74 21.37 7.89
C GLU A 187 28.57 20.86 6.47
N ILE A 188 28.49 19.55 6.30
CA ILE A 188 28.16 18.90 5.02
C ILE A 188 26.80 19.40 4.54
N ILE A 189 25.72 19.30 5.33
CA ILE A 189 24.36 19.63 4.85
C ILE A 189 24.15 21.10 4.42
N LYS A 190 25.08 22.03 4.72
CA LYS A 190 24.97 23.44 4.32
C LYS A 190 24.82 23.61 2.80
N TYR A 191 25.52 22.79 2.01
CA TYR A 191 25.48 22.92 0.55
C TYR A 191 24.09 22.62 -0.03
N ILE A 192 23.20 21.95 0.72
CA ILE A 192 21.88 21.57 0.23
C ILE A 192 21.01 22.79 -0.13
N ARG A 193 21.35 23.97 0.40
CA ARG A 193 20.84 25.28 -0.02
C ARG A 193 20.98 25.56 -1.53
N PHE A 194 21.89 24.85 -2.21
CA PHE A 194 22.17 24.94 -3.65
C PHE A 194 21.89 23.63 -4.42
N GLU A 195 21.53 22.55 -3.72
CA GLU A 195 21.23 21.24 -4.28
C GLU A 195 19.78 21.18 -4.81
N PRO A 196 19.53 20.89 -6.10
CA PRO A 196 18.17 20.66 -6.54
C PRO A 196 17.72 19.20 -6.37
N ASP A 197 18.62 18.22 -6.15
CA ASP A 197 18.26 16.80 -6.20
C ASP A 197 17.33 16.30 -5.07
N TYR A 198 16.10 15.90 -5.42
CA TYR A 198 15.14 15.24 -4.52
C TYR A 198 15.71 14.02 -3.83
N ALA A 199 16.54 13.19 -4.50
CA ALA A 199 17.18 12.03 -3.89
C ALA A 199 18.08 12.43 -2.70
N VAL A 200 18.78 13.56 -2.83
CA VAL A 200 19.60 14.15 -1.77
C VAL A 200 18.72 14.79 -0.69
N TRP A 201 17.70 15.53 -1.09
CA TRP A 201 16.77 16.17 -0.15
C TRP A 201 15.91 15.19 0.65
N ILE A 202 15.50 14.05 0.12
CA ILE A 202 14.73 13.05 0.88
C ILE A 202 15.62 12.26 1.85
N SER A 203 16.90 12.05 1.52
CA SER A 203 17.93 11.63 2.46
C SER A 203 18.07 12.64 3.61
N ALA A 204 18.37 13.91 3.27
CA ALA A 204 18.49 14.99 4.25
C ALA A 204 17.25 15.20 5.12
N ASN A 205 16.05 15.14 4.53
CA ASN A 205 14.78 15.38 5.22
C ASN A 205 14.49 14.33 6.31
N ARG A 206 14.92 13.07 6.13
CA ARG A 206 14.85 12.02 7.17
C ARG A 206 15.56 12.48 8.45
N HIS A 207 16.71 13.14 8.30
CA HIS A 207 17.57 13.60 9.38
C HIS A 207 17.12 14.95 9.94
N LEU A 208 16.78 15.91 9.07
CA LEU A 208 16.25 17.22 9.48
C LEU A 208 14.94 17.07 10.27
N LEU A 209 13.99 16.22 9.84
CA LEU A 209 12.77 15.94 10.61
C LEU A 209 13.02 15.14 11.90
N THR A 210 14.15 14.44 12.01
CA THR A 210 14.55 13.76 13.25
C THR A 210 15.15 14.74 14.25
N LEU A 211 16.02 15.65 13.81
CA LEU A 211 16.49 16.77 14.63
C LEU A 211 15.36 17.72 15.03
N ASN A 212 14.44 18.06 14.12
CA ASN A 212 13.29 18.92 14.43
C ASN A 212 12.41 18.35 15.56
N ARG A 213 12.32 17.02 15.69
CA ARG A 213 11.57 16.36 16.79
C ARG A 213 12.37 16.25 18.10
N ARG A 214 13.70 16.40 18.05
CA ARG A 214 14.61 16.35 19.22
C ARG A 214 14.98 17.73 19.78
N LEU A 215 14.80 18.79 19.00
CA LEU A 215 15.26 20.16 19.32
C LEU A 215 14.10 21.17 19.53
N ASP A 216 12.85 20.70 19.58
CA ASP A 216 11.66 21.53 19.77
C ASP A 216 11.59 22.05 21.22
N GLY A 217 11.59 23.37 21.41
CA GLY A 217 11.71 24.00 22.73
C GLY A 217 12.01 25.51 22.68
N PRO A 218 12.16 26.20 23.83
CA PRO A 218 12.14 27.68 23.89
C PRO A 218 13.21 28.41 23.10
N SER A 219 14.34 27.75 22.77
CA SER A 219 15.43 28.32 21.97
C SER A 219 15.44 27.83 20.51
N TYR A 220 14.46 27.04 20.09
CA TYR A 220 14.37 26.47 18.74
C TYR A 220 14.43 27.56 17.67
N GLU A 221 13.57 28.58 17.74
CA GLU A 221 13.51 29.67 16.76
C GLU A 221 14.78 30.52 16.70
N LEU A 222 15.59 30.54 17.77
CA LEU A 222 16.83 31.32 17.85
C LEU A 222 18.00 30.62 17.15
N TYR A 223 18.01 29.28 17.13
CA TYR A 223 19.14 28.48 16.63
C TYR A 223 18.73 27.54 15.48
N PHE A 224 18.03 26.44 15.76
CA PHE A 224 17.75 25.42 14.75
C PHE A 224 16.69 25.87 13.73
N GLY A 225 15.71 26.68 14.15
CA GLY A 225 14.78 27.35 13.23
C GLY A 225 15.50 28.29 12.25
N ARG A 226 16.49 29.07 12.71
CA ARG A 226 17.32 29.89 11.79
C ARG A 226 18.17 29.06 10.85
N PHE A 227 18.69 27.91 11.31
CA PHE A 227 19.45 26.99 10.48
C PHE A 227 18.58 26.34 9.40
N LEU A 228 17.43 25.76 9.77
CA LEU A 228 16.46 25.23 8.81
C LEU A 228 15.99 26.30 7.83
N LYS A 229 15.74 27.53 8.28
CA LYS A 229 15.41 28.67 7.42
C LYS A 229 16.54 28.93 6.43
N HIS A 230 17.79 29.03 6.88
CA HIS A 230 18.93 29.26 6.00
C HIS A 230 19.13 28.17 4.92
N LEU A 231 18.89 26.89 5.25
CA LEU A 231 18.94 25.81 4.26
C LEU A 231 17.78 25.86 3.25
N THR A 232 16.60 26.30 3.69
CA THR A 232 15.37 26.25 2.88
C THR A 232 15.06 27.53 2.12
N GLU A 233 15.51 28.71 2.56
CA GLU A 233 15.05 30.02 2.07
C GLU A 233 15.28 30.21 0.56
N ASP A 234 16.50 30.02 0.05
CA ASP A 234 16.80 30.12 -1.38
C ASP A 234 16.04 29.11 -2.24
N HIS A 235 15.62 27.98 -1.68
CA HIS A 235 14.78 27.00 -2.38
C HIS A 235 13.30 27.35 -2.25
N PHE A 236 12.87 27.90 -1.12
CA PHE A 236 11.50 28.35 -0.85
C PHE A 236 11.13 29.61 -1.65
N GLU A 237 12.11 30.47 -1.98
CA GLU A 237 11.92 31.61 -2.87
C GLU A 237 11.90 31.22 -4.36
N LYS A 238 12.53 30.10 -4.73
CA LYS A 238 12.52 29.55 -6.11
C LYS A 238 11.32 28.62 -6.37
N LEU A 239 10.93 27.84 -5.36
CA LEU A 239 9.76 26.97 -5.36
C LEU A 239 8.52 27.80 -5.01
N ASP A 240 7.86 28.39 -6.01
CA ASP A 240 6.63 29.13 -5.76
C ASP A 240 5.58 28.18 -5.14
N VAL A 241 5.30 28.43 -3.86
CA VAL A 241 4.41 27.64 -3.01
C VAL A 241 2.96 27.70 -3.50
N PHE A 242 2.59 28.78 -4.21
CA PHE A 242 1.28 28.98 -4.82
C PHE A 242 1.23 28.44 -6.27
N GLU A 243 2.35 28.32 -6.99
CA GLU A 243 2.42 27.58 -8.27
C GLU A 243 2.39 26.06 -8.08
N ASN A 244 1.25 25.58 -7.59
CA ASN A 244 0.64 24.43 -8.25
C ASN A 244 -0.39 24.84 -9.31
N ILE A 245 -0.94 26.06 -9.23
CA ILE A 245 -2.12 26.49 -10.02
C ILE A 245 -1.91 26.40 -11.54
N ASN A 246 -0.68 26.61 -12.01
CA ASN A 246 -0.40 26.80 -13.44
C ASN A 246 0.27 25.62 -14.13
N GLY A 247 0.65 24.55 -13.43
CA GLY A 247 1.41 23.42 -14.00
C GLY A 247 2.61 23.91 -14.82
N LYS A 248 3.63 24.44 -14.13
CA LYS A 248 4.89 24.89 -14.75
C LYS A 248 6.13 24.22 -14.17
N ASP A 249 6.10 24.01 -12.85
CA ASP A 249 7.19 23.45 -12.07
C ASP A 249 7.82 22.20 -12.70
N THR A 250 9.13 22.05 -12.53
CA THR A 250 9.78 20.82 -12.94
C THR A 250 9.48 19.71 -11.95
N ASN A 251 9.97 18.56 -12.34
CA ASN A 251 9.56 17.29 -11.83
C ASN A 251 9.93 17.18 -10.32
N ARG A 252 11.17 17.35 -9.86
CA ARG A 252 11.61 16.95 -8.52
C ARG A 252 11.23 17.99 -7.50
N ASN A 253 11.08 19.23 -7.94
CA ASN A 253 10.31 20.25 -7.25
C ASN A 253 8.92 19.74 -6.83
N THR A 254 8.20 18.95 -7.61
CA THR A 254 6.92 18.39 -7.16
C THR A 254 7.03 17.37 -6.01
N PHE A 255 8.06 16.52 -5.93
CA PHE A 255 8.31 15.69 -4.73
C PHE A 255 9.11 16.41 -3.61
N LEU A 256 9.81 17.50 -3.92
CA LEU A 256 10.67 18.31 -3.03
C LEU A 256 9.91 19.47 -2.36
N ARG A 257 8.97 20.12 -3.03
CA ARG A 257 8.14 21.22 -2.50
C ARG A 257 7.40 20.81 -1.22
N PRO A 258 6.85 19.58 -1.07
CA PRO A 258 6.32 19.09 0.21
C PRO A 258 7.38 18.90 1.31
N ILE A 259 8.66 18.76 0.97
CA ILE A 259 9.79 18.74 1.93
C ILE A 259 10.15 20.17 2.33
N ILE A 260 10.43 21.04 1.35
CA ILE A 260 10.88 22.43 1.60
C ILE A 260 9.80 23.23 2.32
N VAL A 261 8.52 23.07 1.95
CA VAL A 261 7.41 23.74 2.64
C VAL A 261 7.24 23.20 4.07
N ASP A 262 7.35 21.89 4.31
CA ASP A 262 7.26 21.35 5.67
C ASP A 262 8.40 21.87 6.55
N LEU A 263 9.64 21.86 6.05
CA LEU A 263 10.82 22.33 6.77
C LEU A 263 10.80 23.86 6.99
N ALA A 264 10.45 24.66 5.97
CA ALA A 264 10.40 26.13 6.09
C ALA A 264 9.24 26.61 7.00
N CYS A 265 8.09 25.93 7.00
CA CYS A 265 7.01 26.26 7.94
C CYS A 265 7.37 25.83 9.36
N ARG A 266 8.01 24.66 9.54
CA ARG A 266 8.60 24.28 10.84
C ARG A 266 9.66 25.25 11.31
N SER A 267 10.45 25.84 10.42
CA SER A 267 11.55 26.75 10.77
C SER A 267 11.09 28.14 11.26
N GLY A 268 9.78 28.36 11.41
CA GLY A 268 9.22 29.68 11.73
C GLY A 268 9.30 30.68 10.57
N SER A 269 9.45 30.22 9.31
CA SER A 269 9.46 31.15 8.17
C SER A 269 8.12 31.85 8.04
N GLY A 270 8.11 33.16 8.34
CA GLY A 270 6.91 33.99 8.25
C GLY A 270 6.27 33.98 6.87
N MET A 271 7.06 33.80 5.81
CA MET A 271 6.54 33.63 4.44
C MET A 271 5.81 32.29 4.27
N CYS A 272 6.36 31.18 4.77
CA CYS A 272 5.70 29.86 4.72
C CYS A 272 4.43 29.80 5.55
N LEU A 273 4.48 30.31 6.80
CA LEU A 273 3.33 30.35 7.69
C LEU A 273 2.23 31.28 7.16
N THR A 274 2.60 32.39 6.51
CA THR A 274 1.63 33.27 5.84
C THR A 274 1.05 32.60 4.59
N ALA A 275 1.86 31.95 3.76
CA ALA A 275 1.40 31.29 2.54
C ALA A 275 0.44 30.12 2.81
N THR A 276 0.83 29.19 3.68
CA THR A 276 -0.02 28.04 4.05
C THR A 276 -1.30 28.46 4.77
N ARG A 277 -1.25 29.50 5.60
CA ARG A 277 -2.46 30.10 6.20
C ARG A 277 -3.36 30.76 5.15
N ILE A 278 -2.79 31.53 4.22
CA ILE A 278 -3.55 32.14 3.10
C ILE A 278 -4.25 31.04 2.30
N MET A 279 -3.57 29.94 1.96
CA MET A 279 -4.17 28.80 1.25
C MET A 279 -5.40 28.25 1.98
N VAL A 280 -5.29 27.87 3.27
CA VAL A 280 -6.41 27.23 3.97
C VAL A 280 -7.54 28.20 4.32
N THR A 281 -7.24 29.46 4.62
CA THR A 281 -8.27 30.49 4.85
C THR A 281 -8.97 30.87 3.55
N ALA A 282 -8.25 30.99 2.43
CA ALA A 282 -8.88 31.23 1.14
C ALA A 282 -9.70 30.03 0.64
N GLU A 283 -9.26 28.79 0.94
CA GLU A 283 -10.07 27.58 0.75
C GLU A 283 -11.38 27.66 1.54
N ALA A 284 -11.31 27.94 2.84
CA ALA A 284 -12.48 28.00 3.70
C ALA A 284 -13.44 29.16 3.35
N LEU A 285 -12.92 30.27 2.81
CA LEU A 285 -13.72 31.39 2.33
C LEU A 285 -14.46 31.10 1.02
N THR A 286 -14.07 30.08 0.25
CA THR A 286 -14.58 29.87 -1.13
C THR A 286 -15.03 28.45 -1.44
N GLY A 287 -14.92 27.54 -0.46
CA GLY A 287 -15.43 26.18 -0.52
C GLY A 287 -14.51 25.19 -1.21
N HIS A 288 -13.26 25.55 -1.51
CA HIS A 288 -12.44 24.85 -2.48
C HIS A 288 -10.94 24.71 -2.06
N ARG A 289 -10.33 23.52 -2.27
CA ARG A 289 -9.01 23.05 -1.78
C ARG A 289 -7.72 23.52 -2.48
N LEU A 290 -7.12 24.61 -1.96
CA LEU A 290 -5.88 25.23 -2.48
C LEU A 290 -4.59 24.49 -2.11
N THR A 291 -4.68 23.34 -1.43
CA THR A 291 -3.54 22.64 -0.84
C THR A 291 -3.04 21.49 -1.73
N PRO A 292 -1.77 21.52 -2.20
CA PRO A 292 -1.21 20.52 -3.11
C PRO A 292 -1.42 19.05 -2.72
N ASN A 293 -1.52 18.18 -3.73
CA ASN A 293 -1.90 16.77 -3.58
C ASN A 293 -0.72 15.85 -3.24
N GLU A 294 0.51 16.29 -3.50
CA GLU A 294 1.67 15.64 -2.91
C GLU A 294 1.65 15.94 -1.41
N LYS A 295 1.01 15.02 -0.65
CA LYS A 295 0.88 15.07 0.81
C LYS A 295 0.18 16.34 1.34
N PRO A 296 -1.11 16.58 1.02
CA PRO A 296 -1.85 17.75 1.48
C PRO A 296 -1.89 17.95 2.99
N ALA A 297 -1.73 16.85 3.75
CA ALA A 297 -1.56 16.89 5.19
C ALA A 297 -0.45 17.87 5.65
N VAL A 298 0.60 18.10 4.87
CA VAL A 298 1.65 19.11 5.18
C VAL A 298 1.06 20.52 5.19
N TYR A 299 0.44 20.93 4.09
CA TYR A 299 -0.12 22.27 3.91
C TYR A 299 -1.29 22.53 4.87
N TYR A 300 -2.12 21.50 5.11
CA TYR A 300 -3.19 21.56 6.12
C TYR A 300 -2.66 21.64 7.55
N CYS A 301 -1.64 20.85 7.92
CA CYS A 301 -1.06 20.88 9.26
C CYS A 301 -0.53 22.27 9.63
N HIS A 302 0.24 22.91 8.74
CA HIS A 302 0.80 24.25 9.01
C HIS A 302 -0.23 25.37 8.90
N GLY A 303 -1.07 25.35 7.85
CA GLY A 303 -2.07 26.38 7.64
C GLY A 303 -3.14 26.42 8.74
N LEU A 304 -3.60 25.26 9.24
CA LEU A 304 -4.70 25.18 10.19
C LEU A 304 -4.29 25.40 11.66
N ARG A 305 -3.02 25.17 12.02
CA ARG A 305 -2.50 25.34 13.40
C ARG A 305 -2.84 26.72 13.99
N ASN A 306 -2.72 27.77 13.16
CA ASN A 306 -2.98 29.17 13.52
C ASN A 306 -4.11 29.83 12.69
N ALA A 307 -5.05 29.02 12.17
CA ALA A 307 -6.20 29.51 11.44
C ALA A 307 -7.27 30.13 12.36
N ASP A 308 -8.11 31.02 11.80
CA ASP A 308 -9.24 31.57 12.55
C ASP A 308 -10.39 30.56 12.72
N ALA A 309 -11.31 30.84 13.66
CA ALA A 309 -12.42 29.93 13.97
C ALA A 309 -13.36 29.68 12.79
N LYS A 310 -13.44 30.64 11.84
CA LYS A 310 -14.28 30.53 10.64
C LYS A 310 -13.66 29.56 9.63
N THR A 311 -12.34 29.65 9.46
CA THR A 311 -11.52 28.72 8.68
C THR A 311 -11.57 27.32 9.28
N PHE A 312 -11.32 27.17 10.58
CA PHE A 312 -11.32 25.86 11.25
C PHE A 312 -12.68 25.14 11.14
N ASN A 313 -13.79 25.84 11.37
CA ASN A 313 -15.13 25.24 11.30
C ASN A 313 -15.50 24.75 9.89
N TYR A 314 -15.02 25.39 8.81
CA TYR A 314 -15.20 24.89 7.45
C TYR A 314 -14.59 23.48 7.28
N PHE A 315 -13.35 23.26 7.77
CA PHE A 315 -12.69 21.96 7.66
C PHE A 315 -13.29 20.89 8.58
N TRP A 316 -13.72 21.26 9.79
CA TRP A 316 -14.43 20.36 10.69
C TRP A 316 -15.79 19.91 10.15
N THR A 317 -16.41 20.72 9.30
CA THR A 317 -17.58 20.34 8.48
C THR A 317 -17.17 19.45 7.31
N LYS A 318 -16.19 19.87 6.51
CA LYS A 318 -15.68 19.14 5.33
C LYS A 318 -15.24 17.71 5.64
N LEU A 319 -14.65 17.46 6.82
CA LEU A 319 -14.25 16.11 7.27
C LEU A 319 -15.42 15.12 7.38
N LYS A 320 -16.64 15.61 7.64
CA LYS A 320 -17.83 14.76 7.77
C LYS A 320 -18.41 14.41 6.40
N THR A 321 -18.42 15.38 5.49
CA THR A 321 -19.09 15.31 4.19
C THR A 321 -18.18 14.79 3.07
N ILE A 322 -17.45 13.69 3.32
CA ILE A 322 -16.57 13.04 2.33
C ILE A 322 -16.88 11.54 2.21
N LYS A 323 -17.15 11.10 0.97
CA LYS A 323 -17.22 9.67 0.59
C LYS A 323 -15.86 9.04 0.29
N ASN A 324 -14.93 9.81 -0.25
CA ASN A 324 -13.62 9.33 -0.67
C ASN A 324 -12.78 9.02 0.58
N GLU A 325 -12.65 7.73 0.89
CA GLU A 325 -12.05 7.23 2.11
C GLU A 325 -10.58 7.68 2.29
N GLN A 326 -9.87 7.86 1.17
CA GLN A 326 -8.49 8.36 1.15
C GLN A 326 -8.39 9.86 1.49
N GLU A 327 -9.31 10.70 1.03
CA GLU A 327 -9.30 12.13 1.36
C GLU A 327 -9.77 12.42 2.80
N ARG A 328 -10.74 11.64 3.30
CA ARG A 328 -11.23 11.70 4.68
C ARG A 328 -10.10 11.53 5.69
N SER A 329 -9.16 10.62 5.40
CA SER A 329 -7.97 10.35 6.22
C SER A 329 -7.07 11.58 6.41
N HIS A 330 -6.72 12.29 5.33
CA HIS A 330 -5.78 13.42 5.39
C HIS A 330 -6.28 14.62 6.23
N ILE A 331 -7.57 14.94 6.13
CA ILE A 331 -8.17 16.05 6.89
C ILE A 331 -8.32 15.66 8.38
N ALA A 332 -8.64 14.39 8.67
CA ALA A 332 -8.75 13.87 10.04
C ALA A 332 -7.43 14.01 10.82
N THR A 333 -6.30 13.68 10.20
CA THR A 333 -4.97 13.80 10.82
C THR A 333 -4.60 15.26 11.08
N SER A 334 -4.97 16.17 10.19
CA SER A 334 -4.56 17.59 10.25
C SER A 334 -5.28 18.39 11.33
N LEU A 335 -6.57 18.10 11.58
CA LEU A 335 -7.38 18.84 12.57
C LEU A 335 -7.08 18.47 14.04
N ARG A 336 -6.24 17.46 14.30
CA ARG A 336 -5.83 17.02 15.65
C ARG A 336 -4.80 17.93 16.34
N MET A 337 -4.25 18.94 15.66
CA MET A 337 -3.02 19.65 16.09
C MET A 337 -3.22 21.14 16.43
N ARG A 338 -4.31 21.51 17.10
CA ARG A 338 -4.52 22.90 17.56
C ARG A 338 -4.03 23.11 18.99
N GLU A 339 -3.21 24.13 19.21
CA GLU A 339 -2.76 24.55 20.54
C GLU A 339 -3.89 25.18 21.36
N LEU A 340 -3.97 24.81 22.64
CA LEU A 340 -4.86 25.42 23.62
C LEU A 340 -4.08 26.50 24.39
N VAL A 341 -4.22 27.76 23.97
CA VAL A 341 -3.49 28.89 24.60
C VAL A 341 -4.10 29.25 25.96
N ILE A 342 -3.66 28.56 27.01
CA ILE A 342 -3.97 28.89 28.40
C ILE A 342 -3.08 30.07 28.82
N ARG A 343 -3.68 31.18 29.27
CA ARG A 343 -2.97 32.26 29.96
C ARG A 343 -2.82 31.91 31.44
N THR A 344 -1.62 31.56 31.87
CA THR A 344 -1.29 31.39 33.30
C THR A 344 -1.23 32.74 34.00
N THR A 345 -2.07 32.96 35.01
CA THR A 345 -1.95 34.08 35.95
C THR A 345 -1.10 33.68 37.14
N GLU A 346 -0.02 34.40 37.38
CA GLU A 346 0.84 34.23 38.56
C GLU A 346 0.10 34.65 39.84
N ASN A 347 0.13 33.79 40.87
CA ASN A 347 0.07 34.08 42.33
C ASN A 347 -0.62 32.93 43.11
N GLN A 348 0.08 31.82 43.36
CA GLN A 348 -0.25 30.89 44.45
C GLN A 348 1.02 30.46 45.20
N THR A 349 0.95 30.56 46.52
CA THR A 349 1.94 30.07 47.48
C THR A 349 1.41 28.79 48.13
N TRP A 350 2.17 27.72 48.05
CA TRP A 350 1.78 26.38 48.51
C TRP A 350 2.29 26.12 49.94
N THR A 351 1.54 25.35 50.72
CA THR A 351 1.95 24.85 52.05
C THR A 351 2.34 23.37 51.98
N SER A 352 2.85 22.80 53.09
CA SER A 352 3.29 21.39 53.15
C SER A 352 2.16 20.37 53.03
N ASP A 353 0.91 20.81 53.20
CA ASP A 353 -0.27 19.94 53.28
C ASP A 353 -1.10 20.00 51.97
N ASP A 354 -0.74 20.88 51.03
CA ASP A 354 -1.36 21.04 49.73
C ASP A 354 -0.79 20.03 48.71
N TRP A 355 -1.66 19.32 47.99
CA TRP A 355 -1.22 18.50 46.85
C TRP A 355 -0.99 19.37 45.60
N VAL A 356 0.10 19.09 44.91
CA VAL A 356 0.49 19.75 43.65
C VAL A 356 0.29 18.77 42.49
N LEU A 357 -0.33 19.25 41.42
CA LEU A 357 -0.68 18.48 40.22
C LEU A 357 -0.13 19.19 38.98
N PHE A 358 0.80 18.55 38.26
CA PHE A 358 1.39 19.06 37.03
C PHE A 358 0.82 18.33 35.80
N ASN A 359 1.00 18.94 34.62
CA ASN A 359 0.40 18.50 33.36
C ASN A 359 -1.15 18.54 33.37
N MET A 360 -1.73 19.63 33.89
CA MET A 360 -3.19 19.85 33.91
C MET A 360 -3.83 19.57 32.54
N GLU A 361 -4.92 18.80 32.56
CA GLU A 361 -5.66 18.28 31.40
C GLU A 361 -4.84 17.51 30.35
N GLN A 362 -3.67 16.96 30.70
CA GLN A 362 -2.73 16.31 29.77
C GLN A 362 -2.24 17.24 28.64
N THR A 363 -2.14 18.55 28.91
CA THR A 363 -1.74 19.57 27.93
C THR A 363 -0.29 19.45 27.43
N GLY A 364 0.57 18.70 28.11
CA GLY A 364 1.96 18.45 27.74
C GLY A 364 2.29 16.97 27.53
N TYR A 365 3.21 16.69 26.60
CA TYR A 365 3.67 15.33 26.27
C TYR A 365 4.78 14.82 27.21
N TYR A 366 4.59 14.95 28.52
CA TYR A 366 5.54 14.51 29.54
C TYR A 366 4.83 13.83 30.72
N ARG A 367 5.52 12.86 31.34
CA ARG A 367 5.10 12.20 32.58
C ARG A 367 5.61 12.97 33.78
N VAL A 368 4.85 12.98 34.88
CA VAL A 368 5.26 13.65 36.12
C VAL A 368 5.62 12.60 37.17
N ASN A 369 6.88 12.63 37.62
CA ASN A 369 7.29 11.94 38.84
C ASN A 369 7.24 12.92 40.01
N TYR A 370 6.23 12.79 40.87
CA TYR A 370 6.14 13.53 42.13
C TYR A 370 7.07 12.92 43.19
N ASP A 371 7.36 13.67 44.26
CA ASP A 371 7.94 13.07 45.46
C ASP A 371 6.93 12.15 46.16
N ARG A 372 7.44 11.37 47.14
CA ARG A 372 6.66 10.34 47.84
C ARG A 372 5.49 10.91 48.64
N ASP A 373 5.63 12.11 49.20
CA ASP A 373 4.64 12.70 50.09
C ASP A 373 3.53 13.35 49.25
N ASN A 374 3.87 14.02 48.15
CA ASN A 374 2.87 14.53 47.20
C ASN A 374 2.11 13.40 46.47
N TRP A 375 2.78 12.30 46.07
CA TRP A 375 2.10 11.10 45.56
C TRP A 375 1.05 10.58 46.55
N LYS A 376 1.37 10.60 47.85
CA LYS A 376 0.46 10.18 48.92
C LYS A 376 -0.70 11.17 49.11
N LEU A 377 -0.45 12.48 49.12
CA LEU A 377 -1.50 13.49 49.24
C LEU A 377 -2.53 13.40 48.09
N LEU A 378 -2.05 13.15 46.85
CA LEU A 378 -2.90 12.90 45.69
C LEU A 378 -3.74 11.62 45.82
N ALA A 379 -3.14 10.52 46.32
CA ALA A 379 -3.87 9.28 46.58
C ALA A 379 -4.91 9.43 47.71
N ASP A 380 -4.55 10.08 48.82
CA ASP A 380 -5.46 10.38 49.93
C ASP A 380 -6.65 11.22 49.46
N GLU A 381 -6.44 12.22 48.59
CA GLU A 381 -7.51 13.04 48.01
C GLU A 381 -8.51 12.21 47.17
N LEU A 382 -7.99 11.36 46.29
CA LEU A 382 -8.81 10.42 45.51
C LEU A 382 -9.60 9.44 46.41
N HIS A 383 -9.08 9.09 47.59
CA HIS A 383 -9.73 8.21 48.55
C HIS A 383 -10.78 8.88 49.44
N ARG A 384 -10.74 10.21 49.65
CA ARG A 384 -11.64 10.94 50.58
C ARG A 384 -13.11 11.02 50.12
N GLY A 385 -13.44 10.52 48.94
CA GLY A 385 -14.83 10.39 48.47
C GLY A 385 -15.35 11.51 47.58
N SER A 386 -14.51 12.48 47.22
CA SER A 386 -14.81 13.48 46.17
C SER A 386 -13.72 13.51 45.08
N PRO A 387 -13.41 12.38 44.41
CA PRO A 387 -12.31 12.31 43.43
C PRO A 387 -12.46 13.28 42.24
N TYR A 388 -13.65 13.84 42.03
CA TYR A 388 -13.92 14.89 41.06
C TYR A 388 -13.24 16.24 41.37
N SER A 389 -12.56 16.40 42.52
CA SER A 389 -11.64 17.53 42.77
C SER A 389 -10.43 17.52 41.83
N ILE A 390 -10.01 16.33 41.36
CA ILE A 390 -9.02 16.15 40.30
C ILE A 390 -9.76 15.86 38.99
N GLY A 391 -9.47 16.63 37.94
CA GLY A 391 -10.10 16.49 36.62
C GLY A 391 -9.88 15.12 35.98
N MET A 392 -10.87 14.62 35.24
CA MET A 392 -10.88 13.26 34.65
C MET A 392 -9.58 12.90 33.91
N LEU A 393 -9.06 13.81 33.08
CA LEU A 393 -7.84 13.59 32.31
C LEU A 393 -6.62 13.48 33.23
N ASN A 394 -6.54 14.26 34.31
CA ASN A 394 -5.46 14.14 35.29
C ASN A 394 -5.60 12.88 36.15
N ARG A 395 -6.81 12.41 36.47
CA ARG A 395 -6.98 11.10 37.13
C ARG A 395 -6.46 9.95 36.27
N ALA A 396 -6.75 9.97 34.96
CA ALA A 396 -6.18 9.01 34.02
C ALA A 396 -4.65 9.15 33.91
N GLN A 397 -4.13 10.38 33.88
CA GLN A 397 -2.69 10.67 33.83
C GLN A 397 -1.96 10.14 35.08
N LEU A 398 -2.45 10.40 36.29
CA LEU A 398 -1.82 9.92 37.53
C LEU A 398 -1.66 8.40 37.55
N ILE A 399 -2.62 7.67 36.96
CA ILE A 399 -2.53 6.22 36.80
C ILE A 399 -1.50 5.84 35.72
N ASP A 400 -1.49 6.47 34.54
CA ASP A 400 -0.47 6.15 33.51
C ASP A 400 0.95 6.50 33.98
N ASP A 401 1.14 7.67 34.58
CA ASP A 401 2.42 8.12 35.11
C ASP A 401 2.92 7.14 36.18
N ALA A 402 2.12 6.85 37.20
CA ALA A 402 2.55 5.95 38.28
C ALA A 402 2.88 4.54 37.79
N PHE A 403 2.08 3.94 36.90
CA PHE A 403 2.38 2.60 36.37
C PHE A 403 3.62 2.58 35.47
N ASN A 404 3.81 3.55 34.57
CA ASN A 404 5.00 3.56 33.70
C ASN A 404 6.29 3.90 34.48
N LEU A 405 6.22 4.77 35.50
CA LEU A 405 7.34 5.02 36.41
C LEU A 405 7.67 3.78 37.25
N ALA A 406 6.65 3.04 37.71
CA ALA A 406 6.83 1.79 38.46
C ALA A 406 7.31 0.62 37.59
N TYR A 407 6.98 0.56 36.29
CA TYR A 407 7.60 -0.39 35.35
C TYR A 407 9.06 -0.05 35.00
N SER A 408 9.51 1.15 35.34
CA SER A 408 10.88 1.64 35.13
C SER A 408 11.69 1.68 36.43
N ASP A 409 11.17 1.11 37.52
CA ASP A 409 11.73 1.13 38.89
C ASP A 409 12.01 2.54 39.47
N ILE A 410 11.44 3.61 38.87
CA ILE A 410 11.62 5.01 39.31
C ILE A 410 10.79 5.30 40.59
N ILE A 411 9.64 4.63 40.75
CA ILE A 411 8.85 4.66 41.99
C ILE A 411 8.50 3.24 42.42
N GLN A 412 8.24 3.03 43.71
CA GLN A 412 7.79 1.73 44.20
C GLN A 412 6.43 1.36 43.61
N PHE A 413 6.30 0.12 43.13
CA PHE A 413 5.06 -0.40 42.53
C PHE A 413 3.83 -0.32 43.46
N THR A 414 4.06 -0.28 44.78
CA THR A 414 3.05 -0.02 45.81
C THR A 414 2.34 1.33 45.64
N VAL A 415 2.99 2.36 45.10
CA VAL A 415 2.39 3.69 44.87
C VAL A 415 1.34 3.63 43.76
N ALA A 416 1.67 2.98 42.63
CA ALA A 416 0.73 2.75 41.53
C ALA A 416 -0.47 1.88 41.96
N LEU A 417 -0.23 0.89 42.82
CA LEU A 417 -1.28 0.04 43.41
C LEU A 417 -2.13 0.76 44.46
N ASP A 418 -1.61 1.78 45.14
CA ASP A 418 -2.38 2.61 46.08
C ASP A 418 -3.32 3.54 45.32
N LEU A 419 -2.81 4.21 44.27
CA LEU A 419 -3.54 5.12 43.40
C LEU A 419 -4.78 4.51 42.73
N ILE A 420 -4.81 3.20 42.45
CA ILE A 420 -5.99 2.56 41.84
C ILE A 420 -7.05 2.08 42.83
N LYS A 421 -6.81 2.16 44.14
CA LYS A 421 -7.79 1.70 45.15
C LYS A 421 -9.07 2.54 45.17
N TYR A 422 -9.08 3.75 44.61
CA TYR A 422 -10.31 4.54 44.47
C TYR A 422 -11.20 4.11 43.29
N LEU A 423 -10.73 3.28 42.34
CA LEU A 423 -11.48 2.92 41.12
C LEU A 423 -12.87 2.30 41.40
N LYS A 424 -13.06 1.66 42.56
CA LYS A 424 -14.37 1.23 43.09
C LYS A 424 -15.44 2.34 43.19
N TYR A 425 -15.05 3.61 43.07
CA TYR A 425 -15.90 4.79 43.06
C TYR A 425 -15.85 5.57 41.72
N GLU A 426 -14.98 5.17 40.79
CA GLU A 426 -14.78 5.81 39.51
C GLU A 426 -15.86 5.41 38.50
N LYS A 427 -16.36 6.38 37.73
CA LYS A 427 -17.38 6.17 36.70
C LYS A 427 -16.91 6.60 35.31
N GLU A 428 -15.83 7.37 35.22
CA GLU A 428 -15.37 7.93 33.95
C GLU A 428 -14.57 6.91 33.12
N TYR A 429 -15.01 6.71 31.87
CA TYR A 429 -14.42 5.74 30.94
C TYR A 429 -12.92 5.98 30.67
N ALA A 430 -12.49 7.24 30.56
CA ALA A 430 -11.10 7.60 30.27
C ALA A 430 -10.11 7.14 31.35
N VAL A 431 -10.57 7.06 32.61
CA VAL A 431 -9.77 6.55 33.71
C VAL A 431 -9.75 5.02 33.67
N TRP A 432 -10.92 4.39 33.53
CA TRP A 432 -11.06 2.94 33.49
C TRP A 432 -10.27 2.27 32.35
N ILE A 433 -10.27 2.83 31.13
CA ILE A 433 -9.47 2.30 30.01
C ILE A 433 -7.96 2.37 30.30
N THR A 434 -7.53 3.42 31.01
CA THR A 434 -6.11 3.64 31.36
C THR A 434 -5.65 2.67 32.45
N ALA A 435 -6.45 2.49 33.50
CA ALA A 435 -6.19 1.48 34.52
C ALA A 435 -6.21 0.04 33.97
N ASN A 436 -7.20 -0.29 33.14
CA ASN A 436 -7.35 -1.62 32.55
C ASN A 436 -6.14 -2.01 31.67
N ARG A 437 -5.57 -1.06 30.92
CA ARG A 437 -4.34 -1.26 30.12
C ARG A 437 -3.18 -1.78 30.97
N HIS A 438 -2.96 -1.18 32.14
CA HIS A 438 -1.86 -1.52 33.05
C HIS A 438 -2.14 -2.80 33.84
N LEU A 439 -3.39 -3.00 34.29
CA LEU A 439 -3.81 -4.24 34.95
C LEU A 439 -3.69 -5.46 34.03
N LEU A 440 -4.07 -5.34 32.75
CA LEU A 440 -3.89 -6.42 31.76
C LEU A 440 -2.40 -6.74 31.51
N ASN A 441 -1.52 -5.74 31.56
CA ASN A 441 -0.07 -5.96 31.45
C ASN A 441 0.54 -6.56 32.73
N MET A 442 0.00 -6.26 33.92
CA MET A 442 0.38 -6.96 35.16
C MET A 442 0.00 -8.44 35.12
N ILE A 443 -1.25 -8.75 34.76
CA ILE A 443 -1.77 -10.13 34.73
C ILE A 443 -0.89 -11.00 33.80
N ARG A 444 -0.55 -10.48 32.62
CA ARG A 444 0.38 -11.11 31.66
C ARG A 444 1.81 -11.33 32.16
N LYS A 445 2.26 -10.64 33.22
CA LYS A 445 3.59 -10.79 33.84
C LYS A 445 3.60 -11.72 35.06
N LEU A 446 2.43 -12.06 35.61
CA LEU A 446 2.30 -12.87 36.83
C LEU A 446 2.01 -14.36 36.56
N GLU A 447 1.68 -14.73 35.32
CA GLU A 447 1.31 -16.10 34.95
C GLU A 447 2.48 -16.84 34.26
N GLY A 448 3.07 -17.81 34.98
CA GLY A 448 3.98 -18.79 34.39
C GLY A 448 4.74 -19.65 35.42
N PRO A 449 5.10 -20.92 35.11
CA PRO A 449 4.47 -21.84 34.16
C PRO A 449 4.06 -23.17 34.83
N SER A 450 2.79 -23.56 34.68
CA SER A 450 2.34 -24.94 34.89
C SER A 450 1.08 -25.21 34.05
N TYR A 451 0.93 -26.42 33.53
CA TYR A 451 -0.11 -26.76 32.55
C TYR A 451 -1.29 -27.50 33.19
N GLU A 452 -2.42 -26.82 33.33
CA GLU A 452 -3.77 -27.41 33.40
C GLU A 452 -4.78 -26.28 33.10
N LEU A 453 -5.10 -26.04 31.82
CA LEU A 453 -5.83 -24.84 31.39
C LEU A 453 -6.95 -25.12 30.38
N TYR A 454 -8.06 -24.43 30.59
CA TYR A 454 -9.34 -24.58 29.89
C TYR A 454 -9.52 -23.50 28.79
N PHE A 455 -10.45 -23.74 27.86
CA PHE A 455 -10.60 -22.95 26.63
C PHE A 455 -11.26 -21.56 26.81
N GLY A 456 -10.80 -20.58 26.01
CA GLY A 456 -11.67 -19.52 25.46
C GLY A 456 -11.35 -18.07 25.83
N ARG A 457 -11.03 -17.24 24.81
CA ARG A 457 -11.17 -15.77 24.85
C ARG A 457 -11.46 -15.20 23.45
N SER A 458 -12.24 -14.11 23.39
CA SER A 458 -12.72 -13.50 22.15
C SER A 458 -11.71 -12.49 21.56
N SER A 459 -10.95 -12.90 20.54
CA SER A 459 -9.91 -12.03 19.93
C SER A 459 -9.72 -12.12 18.41
N GLY A 460 -10.57 -12.82 17.66
CA GLY A 460 -10.46 -12.89 16.19
C GLY A 460 -9.17 -13.53 15.65
N GLN A 461 -8.48 -14.33 16.47
CA GLN A 461 -7.21 -15.02 16.21
C GLN A 461 -7.19 -16.29 17.08
N GLY A 462 -6.67 -17.42 16.58
CA GLY A 462 -6.77 -18.71 17.28
C GLY A 462 -8.18 -19.31 17.17
N PHE A 463 -8.74 -19.85 18.25
CA PHE A 463 -10.09 -20.41 18.29
C PHE A 463 -11.00 -19.46 19.12
N CYS A 464 -11.86 -18.69 18.44
CA CYS A 464 -12.66 -17.58 19.01
C CYS A 464 -14.17 -17.71 18.67
N HIS A 465 -14.97 -16.62 18.63
CA HIS A 465 -16.42 -16.67 18.32
C HIS A 465 -17.02 -15.32 17.80
N THR A 466 -18.24 -15.35 17.24
CA THR A 466 -19.04 -14.31 16.54
C THR A 466 -20.56 -14.55 16.78
N ARG A 467 -21.44 -13.64 16.34
CA ARG A 467 -22.91 -13.83 16.25
C ARG A 467 -23.48 -13.28 14.93
N TYR A 468 -24.66 -13.74 14.51
CA TYR A 468 -25.47 -13.15 13.43
C TYR A 468 -26.98 -13.17 13.77
N ILE A 469 -27.77 -12.43 12.99
CA ILE A 469 -29.23 -12.28 13.16
C ILE A 469 -29.95 -12.78 11.89
N SER A 470 -31.05 -13.52 12.03
CA SER A 470 -31.91 -13.99 10.93
C SER A 470 -32.98 -12.97 10.52
N GLU A 471 -33.70 -13.26 9.43
CA GLU A 471 -34.82 -12.44 8.93
C GLU A 471 -36.01 -12.41 9.90
N ASP A 472 -36.18 -13.45 10.73
CA ASP A 472 -37.14 -13.50 11.84
C ASP A 472 -36.73 -12.63 13.05
N GLY A 473 -35.49 -12.15 13.08
CA GLY A 473 -34.88 -11.41 14.19
C GLY A 473 -34.10 -12.25 15.21
N GLU A 474 -34.00 -13.57 15.02
CA GLU A 474 -33.36 -14.49 15.97
C GLU A 474 -31.83 -14.51 15.85
N VAL A 475 -31.14 -14.71 16.98
CA VAL A 475 -29.68 -14.51 17.09
C VAL A 475 -28.91 -15.83 17.26
N TYR A 476 -28.04 -16.14 16.30
CA TYR A 476 -27.21 -17.35 16.27
C TYR A 476 -25.75 -17.04 16.58
N ILE A 477 -25.03 -18.00 17.19
CA ILE A 477 -23.62 -17.86 17.60
C ILE A 477 -22.72 -18.65 16.63
N THR A 478 -21.47 -18.18 16.43
CA THR A 478 -20.48 -18.57 15.40
C THR A 478 -19.03 -18.53 15.99
N ALA A 479 -18.04 -19.28 15.47
CA ALA A 479 -16.73 -19.72 16.03
C ALA A 479 -16.03 -20.80 15.15
N THR A 480 -14.78 -20.59 14.70
CA THR A 480 -13.90 -21.56 13.99
C THR A 480 -12.40 -21.38 14.39
N SER A 481 -11.47 -22.24 13.96
CA SER A 481 -10.00 -22.01 14.14
C SER A 481 -9.48 -20.94 13.17
N LEU A 482 -8.42 -20.20 13.50
CA LEU A 482 -7.90 -19.10 12.67
C LEU A 482 -6.39 -18.89 12.87
N LEU A 483 -5.58 -19.66 12.12
CA LEU A 483 -4.24 -20.10 12.56
C LEU A 483 -3.02 -19.53 11.76
N TYR A 484 -3.26 -18.61 10.84
CA TYR A 484 -2.24 -18.02 9.93
C TYR A 484 -0.97 -17.47 10.64
N MET A 485 0.18 -17.54 9.95
CA MET A 485 1.51 -17.05 10.36
C MET A 485 2.13 -17.79 11.55
N THR A 486 1.62 -17.51 12.76
CA THR A 486 2.14 -18.04 14.04
C THR A 486 1.00 -18.16 15.07
N TYR A 487 -0.20 -18.56 14.64
CA TYR A 487 -1.39 -18.68 15.50
C TYR A 487 -1.79 -20.13 15.80
N ALA A 488 -1.17 -21.16 15.19
CA ALA A 488 -1.47 -22.55 15.54
C ALA A 488 -1.07 -22.86 17.00
N ARG A 489 0.05 -22.28 17.46
CA ARG A 489 0.51 -22.37 18.86
C ARG A 489 -0.47 -21.83 19.91
N MET A 490 -1.48 -21.06 19.50
CA MET A 490 -2.54 -20.54 20.38
C MET A 490 -3.73 -21.50 20.55
N VAL A 491 -3.77 -22.63 19.82
CA VAL A 491 -4.86 -23.62 19.88
C VAL A 491 -4.35 -25.00 20.31
N PHE A 492 -3.13 -25.38 19.94
CA PHE A 492 -2.44 -26.54 20.51
C PHE A 492 -0.90 -26.38 20.45
N PRO A 493 -0.13 -27.00 21.37
CA PRO A 493 1.33 -26.95 21.32
C PRO A 493 1.87 -27.63 20.05
N CYS A 494 2.63 -26.88 19.24
CA CYS A 494 3.19 -27.37 17.98
C CYS A 494 4.41 -26.55 17.53
N TYR A 495 5.21 -27.12 16.62
CA TYR A 495 6.31 -26.43 15.93
C TYR A 495 5.74 -25.53 14.83
N ASP A 496 5.15 -24.42 15.26
CA ASP A 496 4.34 -23.47 14.47
C ASP A 496 5.20 -22.55 13.58
N GLU A 497 5.88 -23.15 12.60
CA GLU A 497 6.71 -22.49 11.59
C GLU A 497 6.54 -23.18 10.22
N PRO A 498 6.53 -22.45 9.09
CA PRO A 498 6.27 -23.03 7.77
C PRO A 498 7.34 -24.01 7.25
N ARG A 499 8.40 -24.32 8.00
CA ARG A 499 9.38 -25.39 7.68
C ARG A 499 9.13 -26.70 8.45
N TYR A 500 8.39 -26.68 9.55
CA TYR A 500 8.09 -27.85 10.38
C TYR A 500 6.64 -28.28 10.18
N ARG A 501 6.46 -29.49 9.65
CA ARG A 501 5.23 -29.97 9.03
C ARG A 501 5.12 -31.46 9.33
N THR A 502 3.97 -31.92 9.84
CA THR A 502 3.82 -33.23 10.48
C THR A 502 2.37 -33.72 10.38
N PRO A 503 2.10 -35.04 10.38
CA PRO A 503 0.74 -35.55 10.48
C PRO A 503 0.03 -35.11 11.78
N PHE A 504 -1.28 -34.87 11.64
CA PHE A 504 -2.25 -34.47 12.65
C PHE A 504 -3.57 -35.20 12.39
N THR A 505 -4.15 -35.80 13.43
CA THR A 505 -5.52 -36.35 13.40
C THR A 505 -6.33 -35.59 14.43
N ILE A 506 -7.43 -34.95 14.01
CA ILE A 506 -8.21 -34.04 14.86
C ILE A 506 -9.61 -34.61 15.01
N HIS A 507 -10.12 -34.61 16.24
CA HIS A 507 -11.46 -35.04 16.58
C HIS A 507 -12.23 -33.88 17.21
N LEU A 508 -13.37 -33.53 16.63
CA LEU A 508 -14.26 -32.48 17.12
C LEU A 508 -15.59 -33.09 17.56
N THR A 509 -15.86 -33.07 18.86
CA THR A 509 -17.21 -33.33 19.39
C THR A 509 -18.13 -32.18 18.96
N HIS A 510 -19.40 -32.43 18.60
CA HIS A 510 -20.35 -31.31 18.46
C HIS A 510 -21.83 -31.61 18.86
N HIS A 511 -22.69 -30.59 18.75
CA HIS A 511 -24.13 -30.58 19.06
C HIS A 511 -24.93 -30.89 17.79
N PRO A 512 -26.02 -31.68 17.85
CA PRO A 512 -26.74 -32.14 16.66
C PRO A 512 -27.32 -31.05 15.74
N SER A 513 -27.58 -29.85 16.27
CA SER A 513 -28.14 -28.74 15.48
C SER A 513 -27.10 -27.88 14.75
N LEU A 514 -25.81 -28.22 14.81
CA LEU A 514 -24.74 -27.54 14.08
C LEU A 514 -23.63 -28.53 13.65
N THR A 515 -22.61 -28.08 12.92
CA THR A 515 -21.68 -28.91 12.11
C THR A 515 -20.20 -28.49 12.31
N ALA A 516 -19.22 -29.42 12.18
CA ALA A 516 -17.79 -29.19 12.50
C ALA A 516 -16.77 -29.46 11.36
N ALA A 517 -15.54 -28.89 11.45
CA ALA A 517 -14.58 -28.68 10.32
C ALA A 517 -13.06 -28.40 10.69
N SER A 518 -12.05 -28.81 9.86
CA SER A 518 -10.55 -28.54 9.88
C SER A 518 -9.66 -28.67 8.54
N ASN A 519 -9.26 -29.77 7.84
CA ASN A 519 -8.76 -30.02 6.41
C ASN A 519 -8.99 -31.45 5.65
N MET A 520 -9.75 -32.49 6.10
CA MET A 520 -10.37 -33.68 5.37
C MET A 520 -11.81 -34.02 5.89
N PRO A 521 -12.77 -34.59 5.16
CA PRO A 521 -14.22 -34.39 5.43
C PRO A 521 -14.89 -35.19 6.59
N VAL A 522 -16.03 -34.68 7.07
CA VAL A 522 -17.07 -35.38 7.86
C VAL A 522 -18.34 -35.54 7.02
N THR A 523 -19.10 -36.62 7.21
CA THR A 523 -20.20 -37.03 6.33
C THR A 523 -21.53 -36.30 6.56
N THR A 524 -22.12 -35.79 5.47
CA THR A 524 -23.50 -35.26 5.31
C THR A 524 -23.87 -33.96 6.06
N ILE A 525 -24.64 -33.09 5.38
CA ILE A 525 -24.79 -31.64 5.61
C ILE A 525 -25.98 -31.09 4.75
N SER A 526 -26.36 -29.81 4.85
CA SER A 526 -27.26 -29.13 3.89
C SER A 526 -26.92 -27.63 3.67
N ASN A 527 -27.36 -27.08 2.53
CA ASN A 527 -27.18 -25.68 2.07
C ASN A 527 -28.07 -24.77 2.95
N ASN A 528 -27.84 -23.46 3.07
CA ASN A 528 -28.31 -22.48 2.07
C ASN A 528 -27.61 -21.12 2.25
N SER A 529 -26.70 -20.75 1.33
CA SER A 529 -25.81 -19.57 1.41
C SER A 529 -24.93 -19.45 0.12
N LYS A 530 -24.70 -18.44 -0.76
CA LYS A 530 -25.14 -17.02 -1.07
C LYS A 530 -24.18 -15.75 -0.83
N CYS A 531 -23.05 -15.46 -1.55
CA CYS A 531 -22.28 -14.13 -1.63
C CYS A 531 -21.74 -13.50 -2.97
N LEU A 532 -21.26 -14.26 -3.95
CA LEU A 532 -20.63 -14.03 -5.30
C LEU A 532 -21.08 -12.87 -6.25
N LEU A 533 -21.79 -11.84 -5.78
CA LEU A 533 -22.72 -10.99 -6.58
C LEU A 533 -22.15 -10.05 -7.65
N TYR A 534 -22.79 -10.13 -8.83
CA TYR A 534 -23.04 -8.97 -9.71
C TYR A 534 -24.55 -8.93 -10.06
N ASN A 535 -25.14 -7.79 -10.38
CA ASN A 535 -26.51 -7.63 -10.90
C ASN A 535 -26.52 -6.98 -12.30
N GLU A 536 -27.25 -7.53 -13.27
CA GLU A 536 -27.38 -6.93 -14.62
C GLU A 536 -28.08 -5.57 -14.59
N TYR A 537 -28.90 -5.33 -13.58
CA TYR A 537 -29.61 -4.08 -13.34
C TYR A 537 -29.01 -3.22 -12.20
N HIS A 538 -27.97 -3.68 -11.46
CA HIS A 538 -27.41 -2.92 -10.31
C HIS A 538 -25.88 -2.95 -10.13
N THR A 539 -25.12 -3.78 -10.86
CA THR A 539 -23.65 -3.88 -10.71
C THR A 539 -22.95 -3.45 -12.00
N THR A 540 -21.89 -2.69 -11.82
CA THR A 540 -21.26 -1.90 -12.88
C THR A 540 -20.33 -2.73 -13.78
N PRO A 541 -20.06 -2.30 -15.02
CA PRO A 541 -18.97 -2.85 -15.83
C PRO A 541 -17.57 -2.75 -15.19
N THR A 542 -17.36 -1.85 -14.23
CA THR A 542 -16.12 -1.86 -13.41
C THR A 542 -16.11 -3.06 -12.47
N GLN A 543 -17.21 -3.30 -11.75
CA GLN A 543 -17.34 -4.47 -10.88
C GLN A 543 -17.31 -5.78 -11.67
N LYS A 544 -17.88 -5.86 -12.88
CA LYS A 544 -17.67 -6.97 -13.85
C LYS A 544 -16.20 -7.32 -14.02
N MET A 545 -15.34 -6.31 -14.13
CA MET A 545 -13.90 -6.45 -14.35
C MET A 545 -13.15 -6.80 -13.08
N ASP A 546 -13.52 -6.26 -11.92
CA ASP A 546 -12.94 -6.64 -10.62
C ASP A 546 -13.31 -8.11 -10.30
N ILE A 547 -14.59 -8.46 -10.40
CA ILE A 547 -15.15 -9.83 -10.43
C ILE A 547 -14.50 -10.73 -11.50
N ALA A 548 -13.72 -10.18 -12.44
CA ALA A 548 -12.99 -10.96 -13.44
C ALA A 548 -11.46 -10.87 -13.31
N ARG A 549 -10.94 -10.16 -12.31
CA ARG A 549 -9.52 -10.06 -11.96
C ARG A 549 -9.18 -10.78 -10.66
N THR A 550 -9.93 -10.49 -9.61
CA THR A 550 -9.77 -11.00 -8.24
C THR A 550 -9.97 -12.52 -8.09
N ILE A 551 -10.07 -13.24 -9.22
CA ILE A 551 -10.72 -14.58 -9.58
C ILE A 551 -9.35 -15.22 -10.16
N CYS A 552 -8.69 -14.53 -11.08
CA CYS A 552 -7.55 -14.97 -11.89
C CYS A 552 -6.24 -14.94 -11.10
N HIS A 553 -6.11 -13.94 -10.22
CA HIS A 553 -5.19 -13.96 -9.08
C HIS A 553 -5.40 -15.32 -8.39
N LEU A 554 -6.64 -15.74 -8.14
CA LEU A 554 -6.99 -16.96 -7.41
C LEU A 554 -6.84 -18.26 -8.21
N LEU A 555 -6.26 -18.19 -9.41
CA LEU A 555 -5.77 -19.33 -10.17
C LEU A 555 -4.28 -19.63 -9.90
N THR A 556 -3.54 -18.78 -9.19
CA THR A 556 -2.08 -18.75 -9.35
C THR A 556 -1.29 -19.51 -8.27
N HIS A 557 -1.58 -19.42 -6.96
CA HIS A 557 -0.87 -20.19 -5.92
C HIS A 557 -1.04 -21.69 -6.06
N ASN A 558 -2.06 -22.10 -6.81
CA ASN A 558 -2.23 -23.43 -7.40
C ASN A 558 -0.94 -24.02 -7.89
N TYR A 559 -0.11 -23.18 -8.49
CA TYR A 559 1.23 -23.48 -8.92
C TYR A 559 2.26 -22.77 -8.01
N PHE A 560 2.02 -21.49 -7.66
CA PHE A 560 3.00 -20.57 -7.07
C PHE A 560 2.69 -20.18 -5.62
N GLY A 561 3.08 -20.98 -4.64
CA GLY A 561 2.88 -20.69 -3.20
C GLY A 561 2.40 -21.89 -2.43
N ASN A 562 1.68 -22.78 -3.12
CA ASN A 562 1.12 -23.97 -2.52
C ASN A 562 1.70 -25.22 -3.19
N ILE A 563 1.66 -25.37 -4.52
CA ILE A 563 2.44 -26.45 -5.18
C ILE A 563 3.94 -26.24 -4.96
N VAL A 564 4.49 -25.08 -5.34
CA VAL A 564 5.84 -24.64 -4.96
C VAL A 564 5.67 -23.52 -3.96
N GLY A 565 5.78 -23.82 -2.67
CA GLY A 565 5.55 -22.84 -1.60
C GLY A 565 6.80 -22.39 -0.89
N MET A 566 6.74 -21.17 -0.36
CA MET A 566 7.85 -20.52 0.33
C MET A 566 8.37 -21.37 1.50
N SER A 567 9.70 -21.54 1.55
CA SER A 567 10.42 -22.17 2.68
C SER A 567 10.28 -21.35 3.96
N TRP A 568 10.27 -20.03 3.80
CA TRP A 568 10.12 -19.03 4.84
C TRP A 568 9.41 -17.78 4.29
N TRP A 569 8.84 -16.97 5.18
CA TRP A 569 7.96 -15.82 4.84
C TRP A 569 8.59 -14.78 3.90
N SER A 570 9.92 -14.74 3.82
CA SER A 570 10.70 -13.83 3.00
C SER A 570 10.43 -13.87 1.49
N TYR A 571 9.82 -14.95 1.00
CA TYR A 571 9.64 -15.22 -0.43
C TYR A 571 8.18 -15.07 -0.89
N ALA A 572 7.31 -14.41 -0.11
CA ALA A 572 5.89 -14.23 -0.42
C ALA A 572 5.59 -13.56 -1.77
N TRP A 573 6.54 -12.84 -2.35
CA TRP A 573 6.41 -12.30 -3.72
C TRP A 573 6.40 -13.40 -4.81
N MET A 574 7.06 -14.53 -4.59
CA MET A 574 7.03 -15.70 -5.51
C MET A 574 5.66 -16.39 -5.51
N THR A 575 4.77 -15.90 -4.67
CA THR A 575 3.41 -16.37 -4.47
C THR A 575 2.47 -15.30 -5.02
N GLU A 576 2.23 -14.23 -4.25
CA GLU A 576 1.34 -13.13 -4.63
C GLU A 576 1.74 -12.36 -5.90
N GLY A 577 3.02 -12.37 -6.27
CA GLY A 577 3.55 -11.57 -7.38
C GLY A 577 3.17 -12.08 -8.75
N PHE A 578 3.22 -13.39 -8.97
CA PHE A 578 2.73 -14.01 -10.20
C PHE A 578 1.22 -13.83 -10.33
N ALA A 579 0.51 -13.95 -9.20
CA ALA A 579 -0.94 -13.80 -9.15
C ALA A 579 -1.40 -12.42 -9.63
N TYR A 580 -0.70 -11.35 -9.23
CA TYR A 580 -0.99 -10.00 -9.73
C TYR A 580 -0.69 -9.79 -11.22
N TYR A 581 0.37 -10.39 -11.78
CA TYR A 581 0.53 -10.36 -13.25
C TYR A 581 -0.64 -11.10 -13.90
N TYR A 582 -0.91 -12.30 -13.40
CA TYR A 582 -1.86 -13.20 -13.99
C TYR A 582 -3.31 -12.72 -13.82
N GLU A 583 -3.72 -11.94 -12.81
CA GLU A 583 -5.05 -11.30 -12.86
C GLU A 583 -5.23 -10.29 -13.98
N TYR A 584 -4.18 -9.63 -14.44
CA TYR A 584 -4.23 -8.78 -15.63
C TYR A 584 -3.71 -9.48 -16.89
N TYR A 585 -3.42 -10.77 -16.76
CA TYR A 585 -3.12 -11.64 -17.87
C TYR A 585 -4.17 -12.74 -18.04
N PHE A 586 -5.24 -12.94 -17.24
CA PHE A 586 -6.24 -14.05 -17.35
C PHE A 586 -7.81 -13.86 -17.50
N THR A 587 -8.65 -12.81 -17.70
CA THR A 587 -8.74 -11.42 -18.25
C THR A 587 -9.05 -11.07 -19.76
N SER A 588 -8.27 -10.29 -20.57
CA SER A 588 -8.59 -9.63 -21.89
C SER A 588 -8.80 -10.33 -23.27
N PHE A 589 -8.74 -11.65 -23.43
CA PHE A 589 -9.15 -12.43 -24.62
C PHE A 589 -10.63 -12.85 -24.45
N TYR A 590 -11.30 -12.31 -23.42
CA TYR A 590 -12.75 -12.32 -23.19
C TYR A 590 -13.20 -11.15 -22.37
N LEU A 591 -12.29 -10.60 -21.54
CA LEU A 591 -12.30 -9.18 -21.23
C LEU A 591 -11.91 -8.41 -22.54
N THR A 592 -12.43 -8.82 -23.73
CA THR A 592 -12.02 -8.40 -25.09
C THR A 592 -12.47 -7.00 -25.41
N ASP A 593 -13.75 -6.73 -25.14
CA ASP A 593 -14.43 -5.54 -25.63
C ASP A 593 -14.06 -4.29 -24.81
N PHE A 594 -13.36 -4.47 -23.67
CA PHE A 594 -12.81 -3.39 -22.84
C PHE A 594 -11.28 -3.56 -22.77
N PRO A 595 -10.50 -2.48 -22.78
CA PRO A 595 -9.09 -2.52 -23.20
C PRO A 595 -8.13 -2.98 -22.08
N LEU A 596 -8.23 -4.24 -21.66
CA LEU A 596 -7.70 -4.62 -20.35
C LEU A 596 -6.17 -4.85 -20.31
N GLU A 597 -5.51 -5.16 -21.43
CA GLU A 597 -4.04 -4.99 -21.53
C GLU A 597 -3.63 -3.50 -21.35
N GLU A 598 -4.48 -2.54 -21.74
CA GLU A 598 -4.22 -1.12 -21.44
C GLU A 598 -4.49 -0.77 -19.98
N ILE A 599 -5.56 -1.33 -19.40
CA ILE A 599 -5.93 -1.13 -17.99
C ILE A 599 -4.86 -1.73 -17.06
N PHE A 600 -4.19 -2.81 -17.46
CA PHE A 600 -2.95 -3.29 -16.80
C PHE A 600 -1.87 -2.20 -16.79
N VAL A 601 -1.53 -1.64 -17.95
CA VAL A 601 -0.53 -0.56 -18.02
C VAL A 601 -0.93 0.60 -17.14
N VAL A 602 -2.14 1.14 -17.29
CA VAL A 602 -2.55 2.36 -16.55
C VAL A 602 -2.84 2.10 -15.08
N ASN A 603 -3.64 1.10 -14.69
CA ASN A 603 -4.05 0.91 -13.28
C ASN A 603 -3.10 0.02 -12.48
N MET A 604 -2.27 -0.79 -13.13
CA MET A 604 -1.27 -1.63 -12.48
C MET A 604 0.14 -1.03 -12.62
N ILE A 605 0.75 -1.03 -13.81
CA ILE A 605 2.17 -0.62 -13.99
C ILE A 605 2.38 0.84 -13.54
N GLN A 606 1.64 1.79 -14.10
CA GLN A 606 1.83 3.23 -13.80
C GLN A 606 1.53 3.56 -12.33
N ARG A 607 0.53 2.90 -11.74
CA ARG A 607 0.25 2.99 -10.29
C ARG A 607 1.45 2.49 -9.46
N PHE A 608 2.10 1.41 -9.88
CA PHE A 608 3.26 0.87 -9.16
C PHE A 608 4.52 1.70 -9.36
N PHE A 609 4.71 2.40 -10.47
CA PHE A 609 5.74 3.43 -10.58
C PHE A 609 5.54 4.52 -9.50
N ALA A 610 4.30 4.91 -9.18
CA ALA A 610 3.98 5.90 -8.15
C ALA A 610 4.13 5.40 -6.70
N ASP A 611 4.09 4.07 -6.46
CA ASP A 611 4.31 3.46 -5.13
C ASP A 611 5.78 3.01 -4.91
N ASN A 612 6.46 2.50 -5.94
CA ASN A 612 7.86 2.04 -5.88
C ASN A 612 8.90 3.17 -6.03
N SER A 613 8.51 4.38 -6.46
CA SER A 613 9.39 5.57 -6.46
C SER A 613 9.70 6.13 -5.06
N ARG A 614 9.34 5.41 -3.99
CA ARG A 614 9.51 5.83 -2.58
C ARG A 614 10.62 5.04 -1.90
N LEU A 615 11.52 5.75 -1.20
CA LEU A 615 12.68 5.20 -0.47
C LEU A 615 12.33 4.38 0.79
N ILE A 616 11.10 3.88 0.90
CA ILE A 616 10.67 2.89 1.90
C ILE A 616 10.18 1.58 1.25
N SER A 617 10.21 1.49 -0.08
CA SER A 617 9.98 0.25 -0.81
C SER A 617 11.11 -0.74 -0.52
N LYS A 618 10.76 -2.00 -0.28
CA LYS A 618 11.71 -3.09 -0.06
C LYS A 618 11.95 -3.87 -1.37
N PRO A 619 13.06 -4.64 -1.47
CA PRO A 619 13.17 -5.69 -2.49
C PRO A 619 12.05 -6.73 -2.36
N LEU A 620 11.79 -7.44 -3.47
CA LEU A 620 10.76 -8.49 -3.55
C LEU A 620 10.98 -9.59 -2.51
N SER A 621 12.19 -10.17 -2.47
CA SER A 621 12.63 -11.03 -1.37
C SER A 621 13.17 -10.16 -0.23
N ASN A 622 12.69 -10.33 1.00
CA ASN A 622 13.16 -9.61 2.19
C ASN A 622 13.07 -10.52 3.43
N TYR A 623 14.13 -10.67 4.22
CA TYR A 623 14.04 -11.48 5.45
C TYR A 623 13.14 -10.85 6.52
N VAL A 624 12.40 -11.70 7.25
CA VAL A 624 11.53 -11.36 8.38
C VAL A 624 11.54 -12.50 9.40
N GLU A 625 11.28 -12.20 10.67
CA GLU A 625 11.32 -13.22 11.74
C GLU A 625 10.29 -12.93 12.84
N ALA A 626 10.24 -11.69 13.32
CA ALA A 626 9.20 -11.26 14.25
C ALA A 626 7.82 -11.34 13.59
N ARG A 627 6.82 -11.80 14.35
CA ARG A 627 5.41 -11.94 13.92
C ARG A 627 4.84 -10.70 13.23
N ASN A 628 5.22 -9.49 13.67
CA ASN A 628 4.76 -8.25 13.02
C ASN A 628 5.41 -8.01 11.66
N ASP A 629 6.65 -8.44 11.44
CA ASP A 629 7.32 -8.30 10.14
C ASP A 629 6.84 -9.34 9.14
N VAL A 630 6.47 -10.54 9.61
CA VAL A 630 5.70 -11.51 8.84
C VAL A 630 4.37 -10.91 8.40
N ILE A 631 3.62 -10.22 9.28
CA ILE A 631 2.42 -9.45 8.89
C ILE A 631 2.76 -8.39 7.83
N ASN A 632 3.85 -7.65 8.01
CA ASN A 632 4.18 -6.50 7.17
C ASN A 632 4.63 -6.86 5.74
N ILE A 633 5.04 -8.11 5.46
CA ILE A 633 5.42 -8.53 4.10
C ILE A 633 4.22 -8.66 3.16
N PHE A 634 3.05 -9.06 3.67
CA PHE A 634 1.82 -9.20 2.87
C PHE A 634 1.12 -7.85 2.62
N ASN A 635 1.85 -6.74 2.74
CA ASN A 635 1.38 -5.43 2.31
C ASN A 635 1.49 -5.28 0.78
N PHE A 636 0.40 -4.82 0.16
CA PHE A 636 0.16 -4.64 -1.27
C PHE A 636 1.39 -4.20 -2.11
N ALA A 637 2.21 -3.26 -1.62
CA ALA A 637 3.29 -2.62 -2.40
C ALA A 637 4.55 -3.48 -2.66
N MET A 638 4.86 -4.48 -1.83
CA MET A 638 6.04 -5.36 -2.06
C MET A 638 5.70 -6.49 -3.03
N VAL A 639 4.49 -7.02 -2.86
CA VAL A 639 3.89 -8.11 -3.62
C VAL A 639 3.69 -7.75 -5.09
N THR A 640 3.02 -6.62 -5.34
CA THR A 640 2.54 -6.24 -6.68
C THR A 640 3.64 -5.91 -7.68
N LYS A 641 4.81 -5.47 -7.21
CA LYS A 641 5.99 -5.14 -8.02
C LYS A 641 6.44 -6.31 -8.91
N ALA A 642 6.30 -7.55 -8.45
CA ALA A 642 6.65 -8.73 -9.24
C ALA A 642 5.70 -8.93 -10.43
N GLY A 643 4.44 -8.52 -10.30
CA GLY A 643 3.43 -8.67 -11.36
C GLY A 643 3.61 -7.74 -12.55
N GLY A 644 4.47 -6.71 -12.44
CA GLY A 644 4.77 -5.77 -13.53
C GLY A 644 5.94 -6.18 -14.44
N ILE A 645 6.59 -7.32 -14.19
CA ILE A 645 7.86 -7.69 -14.82
C ILE A 645 7.62 -8.75 -15.91
N ARG A 646 7.30 -8.30 -17.14
CA ARG A 646 7.04 -9.17 -18.31
C ARG A 646 8.28 -9.88 -18.89
N PHE A 647 9.48 -9.69 -18.34
CA PHE A 647 10.73 -10.36 -18.76
C PHE A 647 11.54 -10.83 -17.55
N LEU A 648 11.84 -12.13 -17.46
CA LEU A 648 12.68 -12.69 -16.40
C LEU A 648 13.71 -13.70 -16.96
N SER A 649 14.99 -13.37 -16.82
CA SER A 649 16.12 -14.28 -17.05
C SER A 649 17.31 -13.87 -16.16
N SER A 650 17.89 -14.84 -15.44
CA SER A 650 19.15 -14.81 -14.66
C SER A 650 19.36 -13.66 -13.64
N ARG A 651 19.91 -14.01 -12.47
CA ARG A 651 20.18 -13.04 -11.39
C ARG A 651 21.40 -13.42 -10.55
N GLU A 652 22.56 -12.88 -10.91
CA GLU A 652 23.64 -12.62 -9.95
C GLU A 652 23.31 -11.36 -9.12
N GLN A 653 23.96 -11.20 -7.96
CA GLN A 653 23.51 -10.25 -6.93
C GLN A 653 24.55 -9.14 -6.67
N GLU A 654 24.43 -8.04 -7.42
CA GLU A 654 25.06 -6.75 -7.10
C GLU A 654 23.99 -5.72 -6.69
N ASP A 655 24.00 -5.34 -5.41
CA ASP A 655 24.41 -4.01 -4.92
C ASP A 655 23.73 -2.70 -5.49
N PRO A 656 23.09 -1.83 -4.65
CA PRO A 656 21.87 -1.09 -5.05
C PRO A 656 21.92 0.30 -5.71
N GLU A 657 23.04 0.95 -6.02
CA GLU A 657 23.02 2.26 -6.74
C GLU A 657 23.66 2.21 -8.15
N SER A 658 24.25 1.07 -8.55
CA SER A 658 24.10 0.59 -9.94
C SER A 658 22.71 0.02 -10.21
N LEU A 659 21.68 0.85 -10.05
CA LEU A 659 20.37 0.65 -10.66
C LEU A 659 20.47 0.87 -12.17
N SER A 660 21.21 -0.05 -12.81
CA SER A 660 21.22 -0.26 -14.25
C SER A 660 20.57 -1.60 -14.50
N TRP A 661 19.40 -1.57 -15.13
CA TRP A 661 18.68 -2.76 -15.54
C TRP A 661 19.17 -3.20 -16.93
N TYR A 662 18.96 -4.46 -17.28
CA TYR A 662 18.94 -4.84 -18.69
C TYR A 662 17.64 -4.28 -19.28
N ILE A 663 17.71 -3.14 -19.99
CA ILE A 663 16.53 -2.46 -20.52
C ILE A 663 16.31 -2.92 -21.98
N PRO A 664 15.20 -3.62 -22.29
CA PRO A 664 14.80 -3.87 -23.66
C PRO A 664 14.29 -2.57 -24.29
N LEU A 665 15.06 -1.99 -25.21
CA LEU A 665 14.68 -0.76 -25.91
C LEU A 665 13.96 -1.09 -27.23
N SER A 666 12.63 -1.10 -27.18
CA SER A 666 11.79 -0.97 -28.37
C SER A 666 11.67 0.50 -28.76
N MET A 667 11.55 0.80 -30.06
CA MET A 667 11.44 2.17 -30.57
C MET A 667 10.57 2.25 -31.84
N SER A 668 9.96 3.41 -32.03
CA SER A 668 9.22 3.82 -33.23
C SER A 668 9.64 5.24 -33.66
N THR A 669 9.36 5.64 -34.90
CA THR A 669 9.83 6.92 -35.47
C THR A 669 8.75 7.57 -36.35
N ALA A 670 8.79 8.88 -36.54
CA ALA A 670 7.82 9.58 -37.39
C ALA A 670 7.77 9.04 -38.84
N ASN A 671 8.90 8.68 -39.44
CA ASN A 671 8.95 8.09 -40.80
C ASN A 671 8.42 6.65 -40.89
N ASN A 672 8.54 5.88 -39.81
CA ASN A 672 8.04 4.51 -39.73
C ASN A 672 7.34 4.28 -38.38
N PRO A 673 6.08 4.74 -38.22
CA PRO A 673 5.36 4.73 -36.96
C PRO A 673 4.68 3.37 -36.70
N ASP A 674 5.48 2.30 -36.67
CA ASP A 674 5.04 1.00 -36.18
C ASP A 674 4.98 1.04 -34.64
N MET A 675 3.79 0.84 -34.08
CA MET A 675 3.52 0.86 -32.63
C MET A 675 3.23 -0.54 -32.08
N GLU A 676 3.16 -1.56 -32.94
CA GLU A 676 2.96 -2.96 -32.57
C GLU A 676 4.28 -3.73 -32.46
N ASP A 677 5.36 -3.23 -33.09
CA ASP A 677 6.72 -3.71 -32.85
C ASP A 677 7.21 -3.37 -31.43
N THR A 678 6.84 -4.23 -30.49
CA THR A 678 7.26 -4.23 -29.08
C THR A 678 8.60 -4.95 -28.86
N LYS A 679 9.26 -5.45 -29.91
CA LYS A 679 10.52 -6.18 -29.77
C LYS A 679 11.67 -5.21 -29.43
N PRO A 680 12.62 -5.61 -28.56
CA PRO A 680 13.81 -4.83 -28.31
C PRO A 680 14.67 -4.76 -29.59
N VAL A 681 14.77 -3.56 -30.16
CA VAL A 681 15.67 -3.26 -31.28
C VAL A 681 17.12 -3.35 -30.80
N VAL A 682 17.34 -3.01 -29.52
CA VAL A 682 18.62 -3.17 -28.83
C VAL A 682 18.36 -3.34 -27.32
N TRP A 683 19.29 -3.96 -26.61
CA TRP A 683 19.30 -4.01 -25.15
C TRP A 683 20.33 -3.03 -24.61
N LEU A 684 19.90 -2.08 -23.78
CA LEU A 684 20.82 -1.34 -22.92
C LEU A 684 21.26 -2.31 -21.82
N LYS A 685 22.51 -2.77 -21.87
CA LYS A 685 23.04 -3.75 -20.93
C LYS A 685 23.34 -3.09 -19.57
N LYS A 686 23.38 -3.90 -18.51
CA LYS A 686 23.87 -3.48 -17.19
C LYS A 686 25.20 -2.70 -17.33
N GLY A 687 25.32 -1.57 -16.64
CA GLY A 687 26.45 -0.65 -16.74
C GLY A 687 26.49 0.30 -17.96
N MET A 688 25.69 0.08 -19.02
CA MET A 688 25.62 1.02 -20.15
C MET A 688 24.78 2.25 -19.79
N ARG A 689 25.34 3.45 -19.95
CA ARG A 689 24.64 4.74 -19.76
C ARG A 689 24.33 5.47 -21.06
N GLU A 690 25.18 5.30 -22.07
CA GLU A 690 25.01 5.85 -23.40
C GLU A 690 25.03 4.73 -24.43
N LEU A 691 24.23 4.88 -25.48
CA LEU A 691 24.10 3.90 -26.56
C LEU A 691 23.84 4.63 -27.88
N VAL A 692 24.85 4.67 -28.75
CA VAL A 692 24.77 5.37 -30.05
C VAL A 692 24.03 4.48 -31.05
N ILE A 693 22.70 4.61 -31.08
CA ILE A 693 21.84 4.00 -32.10
C ILE A 693 22.03 4.80 -33.40
N ARG A 694 22.21 4.10 -34.52
CA ARG A 694 22.36 4.70 -35.86
C ARG A 694 21.17 4.36 -36.73
N THR A 695 20.88 5.21 -37.70
CA THR A 695 19.83 4.98 -38.69
C THR A 695 20.10 3.70 -39.48
N THR A 696 19.04 2.96 -39.77
CA THR A 696 19.05 1.74 -40.60
C THR A 696 17.93 1.83 -41.64
N GLU A 697 17.96 1.00 -42.68
CA GLU A 697 16.98 1.06 -43.79
C GLU A 697 15.52 0.91 -43.30
N ASN A 698 15.29 0.19 -42.20
CA ASN A 698 13.95 -0.04 -41.64
C ASN A 698 13.58 0.89 -40.47
N LYS A 699 14.55 1.55 -39.80
CA LYS A 699 14.32 2.53 -38.73
C LYS A 699 15.27 3.72 -38.94
N SER A 700 14.75 4.74 -39.63
CA SER A 700 15.48 5.94 -40.06
C SER A 700 14.74 7.21 -39.65
N TRP A 701 15.50 8.23 -39.27
CA TRP A 701 14.99 9.52 -38.79
C TRP A 701 15.92 10.66 -39.22
N THR A 702 15.39 11.86 -39.31
CA THR A 702 16.12 13.11 -39.59
C THR A 702 16.12 14.03 -38.36
N SER A 703 16.52 15.31 -38.51
CA SER A 703 16.39 16.32 -37.46
C SER A 703 14.94 16.74 -37.18
N ASP A 704 14.03 16.46 -38.11
CA ASP A 704 12.67 17.01 -38.11
C ASP A 704 11.63 15.92 -37.72
N ASP A 705 12.12 14.72 -37.40
CA ASP A 705 11.35 13.52 -37.04
C ASP A 705 11.40 13.25 -35.54
N TRP A 706 10.25 13.01 -34.92
CA TRP A 706 10.23 12.47 -33.56
C TRP A 706 10.68 11.00 -33.52
N VAL A 707 11.29 10.61 -32.40
CA VAL A 707 11.58 9.24 -32.00
C VAL A 707 10.86 8.95 -30.68
N LEU A 708 10.31 7.75 -30.55
CA LEU A 708 9.53 7.30 -29.39
C LEU A 708 10.08 5.94 -28.92
N PHE A 709 10.31 5.77 -27.61
CA PHE A 709 10.77 4.51 -27.02
C PHE A 709 9.73 3.91 -26.07
N ASN A 710 9.90 2.61 -25.77
CA ASN A 710 8.99 1.80 -24.97
C ASN A 710 7.60 1.65 -25.62
N THR A 711 7.55 1.13 -26.85
CA THR A 711 6.28 0.84 -27.54
C THR A 711 5.34 0.00 -26.66
N GLN A 712 4.08 0.45 -26.59
CA GLN A 712 3.01 -0.03 -25.71
C GLN A 712 3.32 -0.01 -24.18
N GLN A 713 4.34 0.74 -23.73
CA GLN A 713 4.82 0.80 -22.35
C GLN A 713 5.12 -0.60 -21.75
N THR A 714 5.55 -1.54 -22.60
CA THR A 714 5.78 -2.97 -22.27
C THR A 714 6.97 -3.19 -21.32
N GLY A 715 7.97 -2.31 -21.35
CA GLY A 715 9.10 -2.32 -20.43
C GLY A 715 8.84 -1.53 -19.15
N TYR A 716 9.34 -2.03 -18.01
CA TYR A 716 9.20 -1.40 -16.69
C TYR A 716 10.15 -0.18 -16.51
N TYR A 717 10.01 0.83 -17.38
CA TYR A 717 10.75 2.08 -17.33
C TYR A 717 9.95 3.25 -17.92
N ARG A 718 10.30 4.47 -17.48
CA ARG A 718 9.80 5.74 -18.05
C ARG A 718 10.77 6.26 -19.10
N VAL A 719 10.27 6.99 -20.09
CA VAL A 719 11.10 7.55 -21.17
C VAL A 719 11.06 9.07 -21.15
N ASN A 720 12.24 9.69 -21.06
CA ASN A 720 12.42 11.10 -21.33
C ASN A 720 13.10 11.34 -22.68
N TYR A 721 12.75 12.47 -23.29
CA TYR A 721 13.37 12.99 -24.50
C TYR A 721 13.99 14.38 -24.23
N ASP A 722 14.76 14.89 -25.19
CA ASP A 722 15.15 16.30 -25.20
C ASP A 722 13.97 17.23 -25.53
N THR A 723 14.15 18.53 -25.32
CA THR A 723 13.10 19.54 -25.51
C THR A 723 12.58 19.63 -26.94
N GLU A 724 13.42 19.37 -27.95
CA GLU A 724 13.00 19.48 -29.35
C GLU A 724 12.21 18.23 -29.77
N ASN A 725 12.63 17.02 -29.38
CA ASN A 725 11.84 15.80 -29.60
C ASN A 725 10.50 15.82 -28.81
N TRP A 726 10.48 16.35 -27.58
CA TRP A 726 9.22 16.60 -26.85
C TRP A 726 8.28 17.56 -27.60
N LYS A 727 8.84 18.62 -28.19
CA LYS A 727 8.10 19.58 -29.02
C LYS A 727 7.59 18.94 -30.32
N LEU A 728 8.39 18.12 -31.01
CA LEU A 728 7.95 17.37 -32.19
C LEU A 728 6.81 16.39 -31.87
N LEU A 729 6.86 15.71 -30.72
CA LEU A 729 5.78 14.84 -30.24
C LEU A 729 4.50 15.65 -29.93
N ALA A 730 4.63 16.77 -29.21
CA ALA A 730 3.49 17.66 -28.90
C ALA A 730 2.87 18.28 -30.17
N GLU A 731 3.69 18.65 -31.15
CA GLU A 731 3.21 19.18 -32.44
C GLU A 731 2.47 18.11 -33.24
N ASP A 732 2.92 16.85 -33.32
CA ASP A 732 2.22 15.79 -34.06
C ASP A 732 0.87 15.44 -33.43
N LEU A 733 0.81 15.40 -32.09
CA LEU A 733 -0.44 15.25 -31.32
C LEU A 733 -1.42 16.41 -31.58
N HIS A 734 -0.93 17.65 -31.65
CA HIS A 734 -1.76 18.84 -31.93
C HIS A 734 -2.18 19.00 -33.40
N ARG A 735 -1.42 18.45 -34.35
CA ARG A 735 -1.69 18.58 -35.81
C ARG A 735 -2.91 17.79 -36.29
N GLY A 736 -3.60 17.06 -35.42
CA GLY A 736 -4.83 16.34 -35.75
C GLY A 736 -4.61 14.94 -36.33
N HIS A 737 -3.43 14.35 -36.11
CA HIS A 737 -3.12 12.97 -36.47
C HIS A 737 -2.75 12.10 -35.24
N PRO A 738 -3.51 12.15 -34.11
CA PRO A 738 -3.10 11.49 -32.87
C PRO A 738 -2.89 9.98 -33.03
N TYR A 739 -3.62 9.34 -33.95
CA TYR A 739 -3.52 7.91 -34.26
C TYR A 739 -2.19 7.47 -34.88
N ARG A 740 -1.25 8.38 -35.19
CA ARG A 740 0.16 8.02 -35.50
C ARG A 740 0.92 7.51 -34.28
N ILE A 741 0.47 7.85 -33.07
CA ILE A 741 1.01 7.37 -31.80
C ILE A 741 -0.04 6.45 -31.16
N GLY A 742 0.33 5.20 -30.86
CA GLY A 742 -0.58 4.20 -30.33
C GLY A 742 -1.19 4.60 -28.97
N THR A 743 -2.42 4.16 -28.69
CA THR A 743 -3.20 4.59 -27.50
C THR A 743 -2.44 4.42 -26.19
N LEU A 744 -1.76 3.28 -26.00
CA LEU A 744 -0.87 3.05 -24.86
C LEU A 744 0.32 4.02 -24.80
N ASN A 745 0.92 4.37 -25.94
CA ASN A 745 2.00 5.36 -25.99
C ASN A 745 1.49 6.80 -25.84
N ARG A 746 0.24 7.11 -26.17
CA ARG A 746 -0.40 8.39 -25.84
C ARG A 746 -0.70 8.51 -24.33
N ALA A 747 -1.19 7.43 -23.72
CA ALA A 747 -1.38 7.32 -22.28
C ALA A 747 -0.04 7.34 -21.52
N GLN A 748 1.01 6.74 -22.08
CA GLN A 748 2.39 6.87 -21.61
C GLN A 748 2.88 8.31 -21.78
N LEU A 749 2.74 8.98 -22.93
CA LEU A 749 3.23 10.36 -23.07
C LEU A 749 2.58 11.30 -22.05
N ILE A 750 1.34 11.04 -21.60
CA ILE A 750 0.76 11.73 -20.45
C ILE A 750 1.39 11.26 -19.13
N ASP A 751 1.35 9.97 -18.77
CA ASP A 751 1.83 9.51 -17.45
C ASP A 751 3.34 9.69 -17.30
N ASP A 752 4.14 9.47 -18.34
CA ASP A 752 5.52 9.93 -18.45
C ASP A 752 5.59 11.45 -18.43
N SER A 753 4.96 12.29 -19.27
CA SER A 753 5.18 13.76 -19.14
C SER A 753 4.80 14.34 -17.76
N PHE A 754 3.81 13.78 -17.05
CA PHE A 754 3.42 14.21 -15.70
C PHE A 754 4.25 13.58 -14.58
N ASN A 755 4.70 12.32 -14.70
CA ASN A 755 5.71 11.74 -13.80
C ASN A 755 7.16 12.03 -14.27
N LEU A 756 7.28 12.81 -15.35
CA LEU A 756 8.38 13.65 -15.81
C LEU A 756 8.07 15.14 -15.53
N ALA A 757 7.00 15.41 -14.76
CA ALA A 757 6.69 16.61 -13.96
C ALA A 757 6.50 16.36 -12.41
N TYR A 758 6.93 15.19 -11.86
CA TYR A 758 7.14 14.76 -10.42
C TYR A 758 8.59 14.42 -9.81
N SER A 759 9.69 14.17 -10.57
CA SER A 759 11.14 13.80 -10.25
C SER A 759 12.40 14.45 -11.01
N ASP A 760 12.37 15.68 -11.56
CA ASP A 760 13.27 16.61 -12.37
C ASP A 760 13.83 16.07 -13.66
N ILE A 761 13.02 16.21 -14.70
CA ILE A 761 13.32 15.72 -16.02
C ILE A 761 12.68 16.64 -17.10
N VAL A 762 11.39 17.03 -17.01
CA VAL A 762 10.81 18.13 -17.84
C VAL A 762 10.09 19.20 -17.01
N GLU A 763 9.84 20.37 -17.61
CA GLU A 763 8.86 21.35 -17.13
C GLU A 763 7.43 20.80 -17.28
N PHE A 764 6.52 21.06 -16.33
CA PHE A 764 5.08 20.84 -16.57
C PHE A 764 4.58 21.64 -17.79
N THR A 765 5.29 22.64 -18.33
CA THR A 765 4.89 23.29 -19.60
C THR A 765 4.78 22.28 -20.74
N VAL A 766 5.71 21.32 -20.80
CA VAL A 766 5.67 20.19 -21.74
C VAL A 766 4.48 19.29 -21.41
N ALA A 767 4.28 18.93 -20.14
CA ALA A 767 3.16 18.09 -19.71
C ALA A 767 1.78 18.72 -19.97
N LEU A 768 1.65 20.04 -19.82
CA LEU A 768 0.45 20.80 -20.14
C LEU A 768 0.29 21.05 -21.64
N ASP A 769 1.35 21.06 -22.44
CA ASP A 769 1.22 21.04 -23.90
C ASP A 769 0.74 19.66 -24.36
N ILE A 770 1.37 18.60 -23.87
CA ILE A 770 0.96 17.21 -24.12
C ILE A 770 -0.48 16.96 -23.67
N ILE A 771 -0.98 17.46 -22.54
CA ILE A 771 -2.38 17.17 -22.15
C ILE A 771 -3.44 17.94 -22.95
N LYS A 772 -3.11 18.99 -23.70
CA LYS A 772 -4.11 19.77 -24.46
C LYS A 772 -4.80 18.94 -25.54
N TYR A 773 -4.10 17.97 -26.17
CA TYR A 773 -4.73 17.17 -27.23
C TYR A 773 -5.84 16.25 -26.71
N ILE A 774 -5.95 15.95 -25.41
CA ILE A 774 -6.99 15.01 -24.92
C ILE A 774 -8.41 15.51 -25.21
N LYS A 775 -8.58 16.81 -25.46
CA LYS A 775 -9.82 17.40 -25.99
C LYS A 775 -10.29 16.72 -27.30
N TYR A 776 -9.39 16.08 -28.04
CA TYR A 776 -9.65 15.40 -29.31
C TYR A 776 -9.53 13.87 -29.22
N ASP A 777 -9.16 13.33 -28.06
CA ASP A 777 -8.95 11.90 -27.84
C ASP A 777 -10.18 11.28 -27.15
N GLU A 778 -10.62 10.10 -27.56
CA GLU A 778 -11.82 9.43 -27.03
C GLU A 778 -11.48 8.10 -26.33
N GLU A 779 -10.19 7.77 -26.18
CA GLU A 779 -9.73 6.48 -25.67
C GLU A 779 -9.65 6.42 -24.14
N TYR A 780 -10.12 5.30 -23.57
CA TYR A 780 -10.23 5.15 -22.13
C TYR A 780 -8.87 5.21 -21.40
N ALA A 781 -7.81 4.54 -21.88
CA ALA A 781 -6.51 4.54 -21.20
C ALA A 781 -5.85 5.93 -21.16
N VAL A 782 -5.99 6.71 -22.24
CA VAL A 782 -5.53 8.11 -22.30
C VAL A 782 -6.28 8.93 -21.25
N TRP A 783 -7.60 8.78 -21.18
CA TRP A 783 -8.40 9.46 -20.16
C TRP A 783 -8.21 8.94 -18.73
N VAL A 784 -7.81 7.69 -18.48
CA VAL A 784 -7.45 7.22 -17.12
C VAL A 784 -6.12 7.81 -16.66
N SER A 785 -5.11 7.81 -17.54
CA SER A 785 -3.83 8.46 -17.32
C SER A 785 -4.03 9.95 -17.02
N ALA A 786 -4.73 10.65 -17.92
CA ALA A 786 -5.12 12.05 -17.72
C ALA A 786 -5.92 12.24 -16.43
N ASN A 787 -6.95 11.44 -16.16
CA ASN A 787 -7.80 11.58 -14.97
C ASN A 787 -7.04 11.36 -13.66
N ARG A 788 -6.03 10.49 -13.62
CA ARG A 788 -5.13 10.39 -12.45
C ARG A 788 -4.46 11.73 -12.18
N HIS A 789 -3.87 12.33 -13.20
CA HIS A 789 -3.17 13.60 -13.08
C HIS A 789 -4.12 14.78 -12.86
N LEU A 790 -5.29 14.80 -13.52
CA LEU A 790 -6.33 15.82 -13.37
C LEU A 790 -7.02 15.73 -12.00
N LEU A 791 -7.31 14.55 -11.43
CA LEU A 791 -7.75 14.42 -10.03
C LEU A 791 -6.60 14.71 -9.06
N ASN A 792 -5.36 14.44 -9.46
CA ASN A 792 -4.15 14.94 -8.78
C ASN A 792 -3.88 16.44 -9.03
N MET A 793 -4.72 17.16 -9.78
CA MET A 793 -4.73 18.63 -9.89
C MET A 793 -5.97 19.25 -9.27
N ILE A 794 -7.18 18.72 -9.51
CA ILE A 794 -8.46 19.17 -8.92
C ILE A 794 -8.30 19.32 -7.42
N ARG A 795 -7.92 18.24 -6.73
CA ARG A 795 -7.74 18.25 -5.28
C ARG A 795 -6.59 19.18 -4.80
N LYS A 796 -5.74 19.75 -5.67
CA LYS A 796 -4.74 20.80 -5.32
C LYS A 796 -5.24 22.23 -5.52
N LEU A 797 -6.07 22.40 -6.56
CA LEU A 797 -6.24 23.67 -7.26
C LEU A 797 -7.62 24.28 -7.08
N ASP A 798 -8.57 23.46 -6.64
CA ASP A 798 -9.84 23.86 -6.04
C ASP A 798 -9.54 25.13 -5.18
N GLY A 799 -10.10 26.29 -5.50
CA GLY A 799 -9.77 27.54 -4.78
C GLY A 799 -10.68 28.70 -5.19
N PRO A 800 -10.54 29.89 -4.58
CA PRO A 800 -11.23 31.12 -5.01
C PRO A 800 -11.13 31.35 -6.52
N SER A 801 -9.97 30.96 -7.04
CA SER A 801 -9.47 31.11 -8.39
C SER A 801 -9.71 29.88 -9.28
N TYR A 802 -10.13 28.74 -8.74
CA TYR A 802 -10.32 27.51 -9.52
C TYR A 802 -11.31 27.70 -10.64
N GLU A 803 -12.53 28.15 -10.34
CA GLU A 803 -13.58 28.32 -11.35
C GLU A 803 -13.18 29.34 -12.44
N LEU A 804 -12.23 30.23 -12.13
CA LEU A 804 -11.70 31.25 -13.04
C LEU A 804 -10.54 30.74 -13.92
N TYR A 805 -9.71 29.80 -13.44
CA TYR A 805 -8.56 29.26 -14.17
C TYR A 805 -8.68 27.75 -14.42
N PHE A 806 -8.35 26.91 -13.44
CA PHE A 806 -8.26 25.46 -13.66
C PHE A 806 -9.62 24.81 -13.97
N GLY A 807 -10.72 25.30 -13.39
CA GLY A 807 -12.09 24.95 -13.77
C GLY A 807 -12.54 25.49 -15.12
N ARG A 808 -11.85 26.49 -15.72
CA ARG A 808 -12.02 26.82 -17.15
C ARG A 808 -11.20 25.90 -18.06
N PHE A 809 -10.00 25.52 -17.62
CA PHE A 809 -9.15 24.57 -18.33
C PHE A 809 -9.80 23.17 -18.40
N LEU A 810 -10.27 22.64 -17.26
CA LEU A 810 -11.04 21.40 -17.21
C LEU A 810 -12.28 21.47 -18.11
N ARG A 811 -13.06 22.57 -18.06
CA ARG A 811 -14.17 22.80 -18.98
C ARG A 811 -13.73 22.74 -20.44
N HIS A 812 -12.65 23.43 -20.81
CA HIS A 812 -12.11 23.40 -22.17
C HIS A 812 -11.75 21.98 -22.63
N LEU A 813 -11.25 21.12 -21.74
CA LEU A 813 -10.97 19.72 -22.04
C LEU A 813 -12.22 18.82 -22.09
N THR A 814 -13.24 19.09 -21.26
CA THR A 814 -14.39 18.18 -21.08
C THR A 814 -15.70 18.62 -21.73
N GLU A 815 -15.90 19.89 -22.10
CA GLU A 815 -17.21 20.41 -22.54
C GLU A 815 -17.70 19.75 -23.84
N ASP A 816 -16.82 19.55 -24.82
CA ASP A 816 -17.18 18.90 -26.08
C ASP A 816 -17.52 17.40 -25.86
N HIS A 817 -16.77 16.70 -25.00
CA HIS A 817 -17.04 15.30 -24.62
C HIS A 817 -18.32 15.15 -23.79
N PHE A 818 -18.58 16.08 -22.87
CA PHE A 818 -19.80 16.13 -22.07
C PHE A 818 -21.04 16.48 -22.91
N ALA A 819 -20.86 17.08 -24.09
CA ALA A 819 -21.93 17.31 -25.07
C ALA A 819 -22.12 16.14 -26.06
N LYS A 820 -21.08 15.32 -26.30
CA LYS A 820 -21.15 14.09 -27.13
C LYS A 820 -21.73 12.90 -26.38
N LEU A 821 -21.26 12.66 -25.17
CA LEU A 821 -21.71 11.57 -24.32
C LEU A 821 -23.07 11.95 -23.72
N ASP A 822 -24.14 11.21 -24.05
CA ASP A 822 -25.46 11.54 -23.51
C ASP A 822 -25.49 11.30 -22.00
N VAL A 823 -25.54 12.39 -21.23
CA VAL A 823 -25.52 12.38 -19.76
C VAL A 823 -26.93 12.17 -19.19
N PHE A 824 -27.98 12.20 -20.01
CA PHE A 824 -29.38 12.13 -19.61
C PHE A 824 -30.04 10.79 -19.93
N GLU A 825 -29.65 10.11 -21.01
CA GLU A 825 -30.14 8.75 -21.29
C GLU A 825 -29.52 7.71 -20.36
N ASN A 826 -30.36 6.92 -19.69
CA ASN A 826 -29.96 5.62 -19.16
C ASN A 826 -29.78 4.69 -20.38
N THR A 827 -28.55 4.58 -20.88
CA THR A 827 -28.26 3.90 -22.16
C THR A 827 -28.58 2.40 -22.15
N HIS A 828 -28.88 1.81 -20.98
CA HIS A 828 -29.26 0.41 -20.79
C HIS A 828 -28.35 -0.58 -21.54
N GLY A 829 -27.03 -0.33 -21.52
CA GLY A 829 -26.02 -1.19 -22.13
C GLY A 829 -25.90 -1.10 -23.66
N LYS A 830 -26.45 -0.07 -24.30
CA LYS A 830 -26.37 0.14 -25.77
C LYS A 830 -25.24 1.07 -26.22
N ASP A 831 -24.61 1.79 -25.29
CA ASP A 831 -23.44 2.62 -25.60
C ASP A 831 -22.18 1.75 -25.71
N SER A 832 -21.12 2.27 -26.33
CA SER A 832 -19.86 1.56 -26.42
C SER A 832 -19.27 1.31 -25.03
N VAL A 833 -18.46 0.26 -24.91
CA VAL A 833 -17.70 -0.02 -23.70
C VAL A 833 -16.81 1.16 -23.33
N THR A 834 -16.02 1.67 -24.28
CA THR A 834 -15.09 2.78 -24.06
C THR A 834 -15.84 3.99 -23.51
N ASN A 835 -16.98 4.35 -24.11
CA ASN A 835 -17.86 5.40 -23.60
C ASN A 835 -18.41 5.08 -22.21
N THR A 836 -18.78 3.84 -21.93
CA THR A 836 -19.29 3.42 -20.62
C THR A 836 -18.28 3.58 -19.49
N PHE A 837 -16.98 3.42 -19.76
CA PHE A 837 -15.91 3.69 -18.80
C PHE A 837 -15.43 5.16 -18.79
N LEU A 838 -15.54 5.84 -19.92
CA LEU A 838 -15.19 7.25 -20.09
C LEU A 838 -16.24 8.21 -19.49
N ARG A 839 -17.54 7.90 -19.64
CA ARG A 839 -18.66 8.75 -19.19
C ARG A 839 -18.58 9.08 -17.70
N PRO A 840 -18.29 8.14 -16.77
CA PRO A 840 -18.07 8.48 -15.38
C PRO A 840 -16.85 9.38 -15.12
N ILE A 841 -15.79 9.30 -15.95
CA ILE A 841 -14.63 10.20 -15.86
C ILE A 841 -15.03 11.61 -16.33
N ILE A 842 -15.63 11.73 -17.51
CA ILE A 842 -16.03 13.03 -18.08
C ILE A 842 -17.10 13.71 -17.22
N VAL A 843 -18.09 12.97 -16.69
CA VAL A 843 -19.11 13.51 -15.78
C VAL A 843 -18.49 13.97 -14.46
N ASP A 844 -17.58 13.19 -13.85
CA ASP A 844 -16.93 13.59 -12.60
C ASP A 844 -16.06 14.84 -12.81
N LEU A 845 -15.21 14.86 -13.85
CA LEU A 845 -14.40 16.03 -14.23
C LEU A 845 -15.24 17.26 -14.61
N ALA A 846 -16.39 17.10 -15.28
CA ALA A 846 -17.28 18.20 -15.65
C ALA A 846 -18.09 18.75 -14.47
N CYS A 847 -18.49 17.90 -13.52
CA CYS A 847 -19.10 18.36 -12.26
C CYS A 847 -18.05 19.01 -11.34
N TYR A 848 -16.83 18.46 -11.29
CA TYR A 848 -15.69 19.09 -10.62
C TYR A 848 -15.33 20.44 -11.24
N SER A 849 -15.34 20.61 -12.57
CA SER A 849 -15.04 21.89 -13.24
C SER A 849 -16.09 22.99 -13.01
N ARG A 850 -17.13 22.69 -12.22
CA ARG A 850 -18.32 23.52 -11.96
C ARG A 850 -19.14 23.82 -13.23
N SER A 851 -19.24 22.85 -14.15
CA SER A 851 -20.24 22.93 -15.22
C SER A 851 -21.65 23.03 -14.62
N ARG A 852 -22.33 24.15 -14.89
CA ARG A 852 -23.73 24.35 -14.49
C ARG A 852 -24.66 23.30 -15.10
N MET A 853 -24.31 22.75 -16.28
CA MET A 853 -25.05 21.66 -16.91
C MET A 853 -24.94 20.38 -16.07
N CYS A 854 -23.71 19.95 -15.72
CA CYS A 854 -23.50 18.75 -14.89
C CYS A 854 -24.19 18.85 -13.53
N GLN A 855 -24.01 19.97 -12.82
CA GLN A 855 -24.62 20.18 -11.50
C GLN A 855 -26.16 20.23 -11.55
N THR A 856 -26.75 20.76 -12.62
CA THR A 856 -28.21 20.78 -12.79
C THR A 856 -28.73 19.38 -13.14
N ALA A 857 -28.05 18.63 -14.00
CA ALA A 857 -28.41 17.27 -14.37
C ALA A 857 -28.40 16.32 -13.15
N THR A 858 -27.26 16.21 -12.44
CA THR A 858 -27.12 15.26 -11.33
C THR A 858 -28.07 15.57 -10.17
N ARG A 859 -28.34 16.85 -9.90
CA ARG A 859 -29.34 17.25 -8.88
C ARG A 859 -30.76 16.88 -9.31
N THR A 860 -31.10 17.10 -10.59
CA THR A 860 -32.44 16.82 -11.11
C THR A 860 -32.77 15.32 -11.03
N MET A 861 -31.83 14.45 -11.40
CA MET A 861 -31.96 12.99 -11.26
C MET A 861 -32.28 12.59 -9.81
N VAL A 862 -31.45 13.00 -8.86
CA VAL A 862 -31.55 12.57 -7.44
C VAL A 862 -32.79 13.13 -6.74
N THR A 863 -33.20 14.37 -7.03
CA THR A 863 -34.44 14.95 -6.48
C THR A 863 -35.68 14.33 -7.14
N ALA A 864 -35.67 14.04 -8.44
CA ALA A 864 -36.79 13.36 -9.10
C ALA A 864 -36.94 11.90 -8.62
N GLU A 865 -35.84 11.21 -8.34
CA GLU A 865 -35.85 9.87 -7.72
C GLU A 865 -36.48 9.90 -6.32
N ALA A 866 -36.10 10.84 -5.45
CA ALA A 866 -36.69 10.96 -4.12
C ALA A 866 -38.17 11.41 -4.13
N LEU A 867 -38.62 12.12 -5.17
CA LEU A 867 -40.02 12.54 -5.34
C LEU A 867 -40.93 11.46 -5.96
N THR A 868 -40.38 10.54 -6.76
CA THR A 868 -41.17 9.60 -7.57
C THR A 868 -40.93 8.13 -7.25
N GLY A 869 -39.82 7.80 -6.60
CA GLY A 869 -39.37 6.43 -6.33
C GLY A 869 -38.66 5.74 -7.51
N TYR A 870 -38.62 6.36 -8.70
CA TYR A 870 -37.95 5.79 -9.88
C TYR A 870 -36.48 6.21 -9.95
N VAL A 871 -35.58 5.24 -10.09
CA VAL A 871 -34.14 5.50 -10.26
C VAL A 871 -33.90 6.14 -11.63
N LEU A 872 -33.31 7.35 -11.61
CA LEU A 872 -32.97 8.13 -12.80
C LEU A 872 -31.45 8.32 -12.95
N VAL A 873 -30.67 7.75 -12.04
CA VAL A 873 -29.20 7.75 -12.06
C VAL A 873 -28.68 6.60 -12.94
N PRO A 874 -27.77 6.87 -13.90
CA PRO A 874 -27.13 5.83 -14.71
C PRO A 874 -26.37 4.80 -13.86
N HIS A 875 -26.53 3.53 -14.19
CA HIS A 875 -26.14 2.39 -13.36
C HIS A 875 -24.63 2.09 -13.40
N GLU A 876 -23.86 2.72 -14.28
CA GLU A 876 -22.48 2.31 -14.58
C GLU A 876 -21.45 2.92 -13.61
N LYS A 877 -21.80 4.00 -12.90
CA LYS A 877 -21.07 4.48 -11.71
C LYS A 877 -21.94 5.37 -10.81
N PRO A 878 -23.01 4.83 -10.19
CA PRO A 878 -24.04 5.60 -9.49
C PRO A 878 -23.47 6.48 -8.36
N SER A 879 -22.36 6.08 -7.73
CA SER A 879 -21.67 6.85 -6.69
C SER A 879 -21.21 8.26 -7.11
N VAL A 880 -20.94 8.50 -8.41
CA VAL A 880 -20.59 9.83 -8.95
C VAL A 880 -21.84 10.72 -9.01
N TYR A 881 -22.87 10.26 -9.72
CA TYR A 881 -24.15 10.97 -9.88
C TYR A 881 -24.81 11.25 -8.53
N TYR A 882 -24.91 10.23 -7.65
CA TYR A 882 -25.39 10.43 -6.28
C TYR A 882 -24.46 11.28 -5.41
N CYS A 883 -23.17 11.52 -5.75
CA CYS A 883 -22.41 12.56 -5.03
C CYS A 883 -22.90 13.93 -5.45
N HIS A 884 -22.71 14.26 -6.72
CA HIS A 884 -22.94 15.62 -7.21
C HIS A 884 -24.42 16.02 -7.11
N GLY A 885 -25.34 15.05 -7.16
CA GLY A 885 -26.76 15.23 -6.88
C GLY A 885 -27.10 15.45 -5.40
N LEU A 886 -26.67 14.56 -4.48
CA LEU A 886 -26.93 14.75 -3.04
C LEU A 886 -26.21 15.96 -2.45
N LYS A 887 -25.08 16.39 -3.05
CA LYS A 887 -24.24 17.49 -2.55
C LYS A 887 -25.00 18.75 -2.17
N ASN A 888 -26.05 19.09 -2.93
CA ASN A 888 -26.92 20.25 -2.69
C ASN A 888 -28.41 19.86 -2.72
N ALA A 889 -28.75 18.65 -2.29
CA ALA A 889 -30.12 18.19 -2.15
C ALA A 889 -30.83 18.81 -0.92
N ASP A 890 -32.16 18.71 -0.86
CA ASP A 890 -32.93 19.11 0.34
C ASP A 890 -33.00 17.98 1.38
N GLU A 891 -33.49 18.31 2.57
CA GLU A 891 -33.58 17.36 3.70
C GLU A 891 -34.57 16.22 3.41
N ASN A 892 -35.63 16.47 2.63
CA ASN A 892 -36.59 15.41 2.24
C ASN A 892 -35.91 14.36 1.36
N THR A 893 -35.09 14.81 0.40
CA THR A 893 -34.25 13.96 -0.45
C THR A 893 -33.27 13.16 0.42
N PHE A 894 -32.59 13.80 1.37
CA PHE A 894 -31.68 13.10 2.29
C PHE A 894 -32.41 12.04 3.14
N GLN A 895 -33.53 12.38 3.77
CA GLN A 895 -34.29 11.47 4.62
C GLN A 895 -34.87 10.27 3.84
N TYR A 896 -35.20 10.46 2.55
CA TYR A 896 -35.52 9.35 1.65
C TYR A 896 -34.34 8.38 1.50
N PHE A 897 -33.13 8.86 1.16
CA PHE A 897 -31.96 8.00 1.02
C PHE A 897 -31.48 7.41 2.35
N TRP A 898 -31.66 8.11 3.48
CA TRP A 898 -31.34 7.61 4.83
C TRP A 898 -32.30 6.51 5.27
N LYS A 899 -33.62 6.66 5.04
CA LYS A 899 -34.60 5.60 5.28
C LYS A 899 -34.36 4.40 4.36
N ARG A 900 -34.04 4.64 3.08
CA ARG A 900 -33.60 3.60 2.16
C ARG A 900 -32.37 2.87 2.72
N LEU A 901 -31.37 3.58 3.26
CA LEU A 901 -30.22 2.93 3.90
C LEU A 901 -30.60 2.05 5.11
N LYS A 902 -31.47 2.52 6.01
CA LYS A 902 -31.88 1.70 7.16
C LYS A 902 -32.60 0.41 6.73
N ASN A 903 -33.40 0.48 5.66
CA ASN A 903 -34.09 -0.68 5.09
C ASN A 903 -33.26 -1.47 4.05
N LEU A 904 -32.09 -0.96 3.62
CA LEU A 904 -31.24 -1.60 2.62
C LEU A 904 -30.46 -2.76 3.23
N THR A 905 -31.05 -3.93 3.06
CA THR A 905 -30.41 -5.24 3.11
C THR A 905 -29.17 -5.31 2.18
N ASN A 906 -29.27 -4.76 0.96
CA ASN A 906 -28.29 -5.01 -0.11
C ASN A 906 -26.93 -4.37 0.16
N GLN A 907 -25.90 -5.17 0.45
CA GLN A 907 -24.58 -4.63 0.81
C GLN A 907 -23.90 -3.81 -0.30
N GLN A 908 -24.11 -4.12 -1.59
CA GLN A 908 -23.51 -3.36 -2.70
C GLN A 908 -24.23 -2.00 -2.87
N GLU A 909 -25.56 -1.99 -2.90
CA GLU A 909 -26.33 -0.73 -2.92
C GLU A 909 -26.13 0.05 -1.61
N ARG A 910 -26.10 -0.61 -0.46
CA ARG A 910 -25.78 -0.03 0.85
C ARG A 910 -24.38 0.55 0.87
N ALA A 911 -23.38 -0.07 0.23
CA ALA A 911 -22.05 0.54 0.07
C ALA A 911 -22.14 1.80 -0.79
N HIS A 912 -22.82 1.73 -1.96
CA HIS A 912 -23.03 2.91 -2.81
C HIS A 912 -23.82 4.03 -2.10
N ILE A 913 -24.76 3.71 -1.19
CA ILE A 913 -25.59 4.69 -0.46
C ILE A 913 -24.95 5.15 0.87
N VAL A 914 -24.17 4.34 1.59
CA VAL A 914 -23.29 4.78 2.71
C VAL A 914 -22.27 5.77 2.17
N HIS A 915 -21.58 5.37 1.10
CA HIS A 915 -20.72 6.25 0.34
C HIS A 915 -21.54 7.48 -0.09
N SER A 916 -22.77 7.32 -0.61
CA SER A 916 -23.50 8.46 -1.17
C SER A 916 -24.07 9.50 -0.22
N ILE A 917 -24.61 9.06 0.92
CA ILE A 917 -24.98 9.91 2.05
C ILE A 917 -23.77 10.72 2.54
N GLY A 918 -22.55 10.20 2.37
CA GLY A 918 -21.29 10.89 2.64
C GLY A 918 -21.02 12.17 1.83
N CYS A 919 -21.69 12.46 0.70
CA CYS A 919 -21.56 13.79 0.03
C CYS A 919 -22.60 14.82 0.53
N TYR A 920 -23.50 14.48 1.46
CA TYR A 920 -24.54 15.42 1.89
C TYR A 920 -23.96 16.56 2.74
N HIS A 921 -24.38 17.80 2.46
CA HIS A 921 -23.81 19.00 3.09
C HIS A 921 -24.49 19.47 4.39
N ASN A 922 -25.60 18.87 4.84
CA ASN A 922 -26.20 19.24 6.15
C ASN A 922 -25.44 18.56 7.30
N THR A 923 -24.84 19.36 8.17
CA THR A 923 -24.09 18.88 9.35
C THR A 923 -24.96 18.25 10.43
N GLU A 924 -26.20 18.69 10.65
CA GLU A 924 -27.00 18.19 11.77
C GLU A 924 -27.45 16.74 11.53
N SER A 925 -28.00 16.47 10.36
CA SER A 925 -28.43 15.13 9.93
C SER A 925 -27.26 14.14 9.72
N PHE A 926 -26.03 14.63 9.60
CA PHE A 926 -24.82 13.79 9.62
C PHE A 926 -24.32 13.53 11.05
N TYR A 927 -24.51 14.46 11.99
CA TYR A 927 -24.11 14.26 13.38
C TYR A 927 -24.95 13.18 14.09
N SER A 928 -26.25 13.09 13.79
CA SER A 928 -27.11 12.01 14.30
C SER A 928 -26.73 10.64 13.76
N LEU A 929 -26.42 10.54 12.46
CA LEU A 929 -25.87 9.35 11.80
C LEU A 929 -24.64 8.78 12.53
N LEU A 930 -23.71 9.64 12.98
CA LEU A 930 -22.54 9.18 13.74
C LEU A 930 -22.92 8.61 15.12
N LEU A 931 -23.87 9.24 15.82
CA LEU A 931 -24.22 8.84 17.19
C LEU A 931 -24.97 7.50 17.25
N GLU A 932 -25.83 7.20 16.27
CA GLU A 932 -26.52 5.89 16.17
C GLU A 932 -25.57 4.70 15.97
N THR A 933 -24.27 4.91 15.68
CA THR A 933 -23.31 3.83 15.41
C THR A 933 -22.48 3.38 16.62
N VAL A 934 -22.81 3.84 17.84
CA VAL A 934 -21.90 3.78 19.01
C VAL A 934 -22.46 3.00 20.22
N ASP A 935 -23.71 2.55 20.20
CA ASP A 935 -24.38 1.99 21.40
C ASP A 935 -23.89 0.59 21.86
N PRO A 936 -23.87 0.31 23.18
CA PRO A 936 -23.40 -0.95 23.75
C PRO A 936 -24.51 -2.02 23.89
N ILE A 937 -24.16 -3.30 23.70
CA ILE A 937 -25.10 -4.43 23.86
C ILE A 937 -25.07 -4.95 25.31
N GLU A 938 -26.24 -5.01 25.94
CA GLU A 938 -26.44 -5.42 27.33
C GLU A 938 -26.39 -6.95 27.58
N SER A 939 -26.41 -7.32 28.87
CA SER A 939 -26.27 -8.69 29.39
C SER A 939 -27.60 -9.42 29.64
N LEU A 940 -27.64 -10.73 29.37
CA LEU A 940 -28.68 -11.65 29.85
C LEU A 940 -28.11 -13.04 30.21
N GLY A 941 -28.64 -13.68 31.26
CA GLY A 941 -28.46 -15.11 31.57
C GLY A 941 -29.38 -16.00 30.73
N TYR A 942 -29.34 -17.34 30.78
CA TYR A 942 -29.14 -18.23 31.94
C TYR A 942 -28.77 -19.69 31.53
N THR A 943 -28.19 -20.44 32.48
CA THR A 943 -28.27 -21.92 32.70
C THR A 943 -27.81 -22.91 31.59
N ILE A 944 -27.21 -24.03 32.02
CA ILE A 944 -26.52 -25.05 31.19
C ILE A 944 -27.34 -26.35 31.04
N ILE A 945 -27.43 -26.91 29.83
CA ILE A 945 -27.68 -28.34 29.53
C ILE A 945 -26.78 -28.77 28.33
N GLU A 946 -26.37 -30.04 28.25
CA GLU A 946 -25.25 -30.51 27.43
C GLU A 946 -25.53 -30.81 25.95
N LYS A 947 -24.75 -30.16 25.05
CA LYS A 947 -24.11 -30.71 23.82
C LYS A 947 -23.29 -29.59 23.14
N PHE A 948 -22.28 -29.94 22.33
CA PHE A 948 -21.13 -29.06 22.01
C PHE A 948 -21.29 -28.25 20.70
N GLN A 949 -21.79 -27.03 20.68
CA GLN A 949 -22.03 -26.34 19.38
C GLN A 949 -20.72 -25.95 18.64
N MET A 950 -20.60 -26.24 17.32
CA MET A 950 -19.53 -25.73 16.41
C MET A 950 -20.14 -25.03 15.18
N LEU A 951 -19.40 -24.14 14.55
CA LEU A 951 -19.87 -22.77 14.40
C LEU A 951 -19.12 -22.06 13.22
N VAL A 952 -19.47 -20.81 12.82
CA VAL A 952 -18.92 -20.12 11.59
C VAL A 952 -18.20 -18.78 11.87
N TYR A 953 -18.04 -17.80 10.96
CA TYR A 953 -17.50 -16.46 11.29
C TYR A 953 -18.05 -15.35 10.38
N ALA A 954 -18.03 -14.11 10.87
CA ALA A 954 -18.35 -12.89 10.13
C ALA A 954 -17.22 -11.85 10.31
N SER A 955 -17.08 -10.96 9.33
CA SER A 955 -16.11 -9.85 9.23
C SER A 955 -14.61 -10.20 9.34
N ILE A 956 -14.22 -11.48 9.22
CA ILE A 956 -12.82 -11.92 9.10
C ILE A 956 -12.73 -13.06 8.07
N PRO A 957 -12.31 -12.81 6.81
CA PRO A 957 -12.37 -13.75 5.69
C PRO A 957 -11.19 -14.72 5.68
N ARG A 958 -11.34 -15.85 6.38
CA ARG A 958 -10.35 -16.95 6.44
C ARG A 958 -11.06 -18.28 6.67
N GLY A 959 -10.56 -19.37 6.10
CA GLY A 959 -11.09 -20.72 6.32
C GLY A 959 -12.41 -20.97 5.61
N PHE A 960 -13.19 -21.97 6.05
CA PHE A 960 -14.58 -22.08 5.60
C PHE A 960 -15.44 -21.08 6.39
N CYS A 961 -15.66 -19.90 5.81
CA CYS A 961 -16.42 -18.83 6.45
C CYS A 961 -17.49 -18.29 5.51
N TYR A 962 -18.29 -17.34 6.03
CA TYR A 962 -19.30 -16.66 5.24
C TYR A 962 -19.20 -15.14 5.26
N THR A 963 -19.47 -14.60 4.10
CA THR A 963 -19.60 -13.17 3.82
C THR A 963 -21.11 -12.87 3.62
N ARG A 964 -21.57 -11.74 3.08
CA ARG A 964 -23.04 -11.57 2.80
C ARG A 964 -23.37 -10.80 1.50
N TYR A 965 -24.64 -10.83 1.09
CA TYR A 965 -25.18 -10.48 -0.24
C TYR A 965 -26.66 -10.05 -0.11
N VAL A 966 -27.26 -9.47 -1.18
CA VAL A 966 -28.73 -9.52 -1.40
C VAL A 966 -29.14 -10.05 -2.78
N ASP A 967 -30.23 -10.85 -2.85
CA ASP A 967 -30.80 -11.38 -4.10
C ASP A 967 -31.73 -10.39 -4.81
N GLU A 968 -32.25 -10.81 -5.98
CA GLU A 968 -33.29 -10.10 -6.74
C GLU A 968 -34.52 -9.71 -5.92
N SER A 969 -34.82 -10.44 -4.84
CA SER A 969 -35.97 -10.14 -3.95
C SER A 969 -35.73 -8.92 -3.06
N GLY A 970 -34.46 -8.62 -2.76
CA GLY A 970 -34.10 -7.75 -1.64
C GLY A 970 -33.71 -8.48 -0.35
N ASP A 971 -33.56 -9.81 -0.34
CA ASP A 971 -33.43 -10.60 0.90
C ASP A 971 -31.97 -11.00 1.23
N ILE A 972 -31.67 -11.17 2.53
CA ILE A 972 -30.29 -11.34 3.01
C ILE A 972 -29.80 -12.78 2.83
N SER A 973 -28.49 -12.89 2.73
CA SER A 973 -27.82 -13.95 2.01
C SER A 973 -26.36 -14.03 2.46
N TYR A 974 -25.86 -15.22 2.76
CA TYR A 974 -24.53 -15.52 3.33
C TYR A 974 -23.79 -16.52 2.41
N VAL A 975 -22.47 -16.74 2.33
CA VAL A 975 -21.88 -17.87 1.53
C VAL A 975 -21.02 -18.79 2.34
N ALA A 976 -21.18 -20.08 2.23
CA ALA A 976 -20.18 -20.99 2.77
C ALA A 976 -19.14 -21.26 1.66
N THR A 977 -17.96 -20.63 1.76
CA THR A 977 -16.85 -20.78 0.80
C THR A 977 -15.49 -20.85 1.50
N SER A 978 -14.48 -21.33 0.78
CA SER A 978 -13.24 -21.87 1.34
C SER A 978 -12.04 -20.95 1.13
N PHE A 979 -11.81 -20.01 2.06
CA PHE A 979 -10.67 -19.08 2.05
C PHE A 979 -9.39 -19.72 2.59
N LEU A 980 -8.84 -20.72 1.89
CA LEU A 980 -7.88 -21.69 2.46
C LEU A 980 -6.38 -21.29 2.35
N HIS A 981 -6.10 -20.08 1.87
CA HIS A 981 -4.78 -19.49 1.64
C HIS A 981 -3.79 -19.59 2.81
N VAL A 982 -2.50 -19.68 2.48
CA VAL A 982 -1.36 -20.05 3.35
C VAL A 982 -1.67 -21.24 4.27
N THR A 983 -2.14 -21.00 5.50
CA THR A 983 -2.49 -22.02 6.50
C THR A 983 -3.90 -21.83 7.05
N ASN A 984 -4.83 -21.42 6.16
CA ASN A 984 -6.25 -21.35 6.46
C ASN A 984 -7.01 -22.60 6.00
N ALA A 985 -6.37 -23.53 5.27
CA ALA A 985 -7.03 -24.79 4.92
C ALA A 985 -7.40 -25.58 6.17
N ARG A 986 -6.61 -25.49 7.26
CA ARG A 986 -6.84 -26.05 8.61
C ARG A 986 -8.03 -25.48 9.41
N MET A 987 -8.97 -24.83 8.71
CA MET A 987 -10.18 -24.20 9.22
C MET A 987 -11.48 -24.70 8.49
N ALA A 988 -11.45 -25.86 7.84
CA ALA A 988 -12.49 -26.36 6.92
C ALA A 988 -12.86 -27.90 6.97
N PHE A 989 -11.90 -28.84 7.02
CA PHE A 989 -11.92 -30.35 7.00
C PHE A 989 -11.78 -31.28 8.34
N PRO A 990 -10.71 -32.15 8.81
CA PRO A 990 -9.19 -32.15 9.24
C PRO A 990 -7.95 -32.75 8.40
N CYS A 991 -6.82 -32.04 8.06
CA CYS A 991 -5.44 -32.53 7.64
C CYS A 991 -4.21 -31.50 7.56
N TYR A 992 -3.35 -31.45 6.50
CA TYR A 992 -2.04 -30.67 6.40
C TYR A 992 -1.93 -29.70 5.20
N ASP A 993 -2.06 -28.40 5.42
CA ASP A 993 -2.05 -27.36 4.37
C ASP A 993 -0.68 -26.79 4.04
N GLU A 994 0.26 -27.69 3.78
CA GLU A 994 1.68 -27.40 3.89
C GLU A 994 2.42 -27.74 2.58
N PRO A 995 2.72 -26.77 1.70
CA PRO A 995 3.23 -26.91 0.32
C PRO A 995 4.11 -28.10 -0.13
N ARG A 996 5.10 -28.53 0.67
CA ARG A 996 5.96 -29.70 0.43
C ARG A 996 5.20 -31.03 0.46
N TYR A 997 4.00 -31.04 1.02
CA TYR A 997 3.08 -32.18 1.07
C TYR A 997 1.94 -31.96 0.10
N ARG A 998 1.75 -32.94 -0.79
CA ARG A 998 0.72 -32.95 -1.83
C ARG A 998 -0.02 -34.27 -1.79
N THR A 999 -1.34 -34.24 -1.91
CA THR A 999 -2.19 -35.43 -1.92
C THR A 999 -3.36 -35.25 -2.88
N PRO A 1000 -3.88 -36.33 -3.49
CA PRO A 1000 -5.21 -36.34 -4.11
C PRO A 1000 -6.29 -35.97 -3.10
N PHE A 1001 -7.39 -35.39 -3.60
CA PHE A 1001 -8.60 -35.10 -2.83
C PHE A 1001 -9.84 -35.61 -3.54
N LYS A 1002 -10.72 -36.30 -2.81
CA LYS A 1002 -12.08 -36.60 -3.23
C LYS A 1002 -13.08 -35.96 -2.26
N ILE A 1003 -14.04 -35.22 -2.79
CA ILE A 1003 -14.84 -34.25 -2.04
C ILE A 1003 -16.33 -34.53 -2.24
N HIS A 1004 -17.10 -34.40 -1.16
CA HIS A 1004 -18.54 -34.62 -1.12
C HIS A 1004 -19.21 -33.50 -0.33
N ILE A 1005 -20.24 -32.88 -0.89
CA ILE A 1005 -20.94 -31.73 -0.30
C ILE A 1005 -22.44 -32.01 -0.35
N THR A 1006 -23.04 -32.28 0.81
CA THR A 1006 -24.49 -32.41 0.97
C THR A 1006 -25.12 -31.07 1.31
N HIS A 1007 -26.21 -30.77 0.65
CA HIS A 1007 -26.54 -29.41 0.25
C HIS A 1007 -28.06 -29.37 -0.07
N HIS A 1008 -28.84 -28.41 0.44
CA HIS A 1008 -30.32 -28.37 0.37
C HIS A 1008 -30.78 -28.13 -1.08
N ALA A 1009 -31.88 -28.77 -1.51
CA ALA A 1009 -32.23 -28.92 -2.92
C ALA A 1009 -32.39 -27.61 -3.74
N SER A 1010 -32.55 -26.45 -3.11
CA SER A 1010 -32.66 -25.14 -3.79
C SER A 1010 -31.32 -24.44 -4.10
N MET A 1011 -30.17 -25.09 -3.89
CA MET A 1011 -28.85 -24.50 -4.10
C MET A 1011 -27.81 -25.50 -4.65
N MET A 1012 -26.73 -24.98 -5.22
CA MET A 1012 -25.63 -25.67 -5.88
C MET A 1012 -24.40 -25.84 -4.96
N ALA A 1013 -23.49 -26.73 -5.34
CA ALA A 1013 -22.21 -26.93 -4.68
C ALA A 1013 -21.11 -27.13 -5.73
N ALA A 1014 -19.88 -26.71 -5.41
CA ALA A 1014 -18.74 -26.75 -6.32
C ALA A 1014 -17.44 -27.08 -5.59
N SER A 1015 -16.45 -27.61 -6.32
CA SER A 1015 -15.09 -27.87 -5.82
C SER A 1015 -14.08 -27.93 -6.98
N ASN A 1016 -12.80 -28.18 -6.68
CA ASN A 1016 -11.65 -28.26 -7.60
C ASN A 1016 -11.86 -29.10 -8.86
N MET A 1017 -12.70 -30.14 -8.78
CA MET A 1017 -12.91 -31.15 -9.81
C MET A 1017 -14.35 -31.13 -10.36
N PRO A 1018 -14.63 -31.82 -11.49
CA PRO A 1018 -15.99 -32.00 -11.99
C PRO A 1018 -16.88 -32.79 -11.03
N VAL A 1019 -18.20 -32.60 -11.16
CA VAL A 1019 -19.20 -33.40 -10.44
C VAL A 1019 -19.20 -34.84 -10.96
N GLU A 1020 -19.21 -35.80 -10.03
CA GLU A 1020 -19.29 -37.24 -10.29
C GLU A 1020 -20.73 -37.77 -10.14
N SER A 1021 -21.48 -37.29 -9.15
CA SER A 1021 -22.87 -37.72 -8.91
C SER A 1021 -23.64 -36.76 -7.99
N ILE A 1022 -24.99 -36.81 -8.05
CA ILE A 1022 -25.89 -36.13 -7.12
C ILE A 1022 -26.93 -37.13 -6.58
N SER A 1023 -27.14 -37.20 -5.25
CA SER A 1023 -28.08 -38.14 -4.63
C SER A 1023 -28.98 -37.49 -3.55
N ASN A 1024 -30.28 -37.77 -3.57
CA ASN A 1024 -31.25 -37.22 -2.60
C ASN A 1024 -31.13 -37.87 -1.21
N SER A 1025 -31.42 -37.09 -0.18
CA SER A 1025 -31.54 -37.49 1.23
C SER A 1025 -32.97 -37.21 1.74
N SER A 1026 -33.38 -37.84 2.83
CA SER A 1026 -34.78 -37.88 3.32
C SER A 1026 -35.37 -36.52 3.72
N ASP A 1027 -34.51 -35.55 4.05
CA ASP A 1027 -34.87 -34.36 4.82
C ASP A 1027 -34.93 -33.08 3.94
N GLY A 1028 -35.14 -33.22 2.62
CA GLY A 1028 -35.16 -32.11 1.65
C GLY A 1028 -33.79 -31.75 1.04
N ASN A 1029 -32.79 -32.59 1.27
CA ASN A 1029 -31.38 -32.31 0.98
C ASN A 1029 -30.81 -33.25 -0.10
N VAL A 1030 -29.77 -32.83 -0.82
CA VAL A 1030 -29.12 -33.59 -1.90
C VAL A 1030 -27.61 -33.61 -1.71
N MET A 1031 -26.88 -34.61 -2.19
CA MET A 1031 -25.41 -34.74 -2.04
C MET A 1031 -24.71 -34.70 -3.38
N THR A 1032 -23.94 -33.65 -3.64
CA THR A 1032 -23.05 -33.56 -4.80
C THR A 1032 -21.67 -34.14 -4.44
N SER A 1033 -21.21 -35.10 -5.23
CA SER A 1033 -19.88 -35.70 -5.12
C SER A 1033 -19.01 -35.23 -6.28
N PHE A 1034 -17.70 -35.06 -6.05
CA PHE A 1034 -16.74 -34.63 -7.07
C PHE A 1034 -15.72 -35.73 -7.39
N GLN A 1035 -15.12 -35.66 -8.58
CA GLN A 1035 -14.04 -36.55 -9.00
C GLN A 1035 -12.77 -36.37 -8.12
N GLU A 1036 -11.90 -37.37 -8.10
CA GLU A 1036 -10.63 -37.30 -7.35
C GLU A 1036 -9.60 -36.42 -8.07
N SER A 1037 -8.93 -35.54 -7.32
CA SER A 1037 -7.97 -34.57 -7.86
C SER A 1037 -6.54 -35.11 -7.98
N VAL A 1038 -5.71 -34.46 -8.80
CA VAL A 1038 -4.27 -34.74 -8.86
C VAL A 1038 -3.57 -34.31 -7.55
N ALA A 1039 -2.38 -34.85 -7.27
CA ALA A 1039 -1.65 -34.57 -6.05
C ALA A 1039 -1.33 -33.06 -5.88
N MET A 1040 -2.11 -32.40 -5.02
CA MET A 1040 -2.10 -30.96 -4.78
C MET A 1040 -1.88 -30.62 -3.31
N SER A 1041 -1.38 -29.42 -3.04
CA SER A 1041 -1.18 -28.90 -1.69
C SER A 1041 -2.50 -28.38 -1.12
N VAL A 1042 -2.77 -28.57 0.17
CA VAL A 1042 -4.17 -28.56 0.65
C VAL A 1042 -4.78 -27.17 0.81
N ASN A 1043 -3.93 -26.15 0.93
CA ASN A 1043 -4.30 -24.74 0.79
C ASN A 1043 -4.80 -24.36 -0.63
N LEU A 1044 -4.82 -25.31 -1.57
CA LEU A 1044 -5.44 -25.23 -2.91
C LEU A 1044 -6.80 -25.88 -3.03
N VAL A 1045 -7.18 -26.73 -2.07
CA VAL A 1045 -8.54 -27.27 -2.06
C VAL A 1045 -9.49 -26.11 -1.90
N ALA A 1046 -10.54 -26.10 -2.71
CA ALA A 1046 -11.64 -25.17 -2.54
C ALA A 1046 -12.97 -25.85 -2.76
N PHE A 1047 -13.98 -25.27 -2.12
CA PHE A 1047 -15.37 -25.61 -2.30
C PHE A 1047 -16.27 -24.44 -1.94
N THR A 1048 -17.38 -24.34 -2.65
CA THR A 1048 -18.46 -23.39 -2.39
C THR A 1048 -19.78 -24.13 -2.30
N VAL A 1049 -20.65 -23.63 -1.43
CA VAL A 1049 -22.10 -23.87 -1.41
C VAL A 1049 -22.78 -22.58 -1.87
N CYS A 1050 -23.86 -22.62 -2.65
CA CYS A 1050 -24.44 -21.40 -3.23
C CYS A 1050 -25.78 -21.45 -3.98
N ASN A 1051 -26.56 -20.35 -3.99
CA ASN A 1051 -27.83 -20.23 -4.75
C ASN A 1051 -27.69 -19.74 -6.20
N TYR A 1052 -26.81 -20.35 -6.97
CA TYR A 1052 -26.27 -19.69 -8.17
C TYR A 1052 -26.76 -20.14 -9.51
N ALA A 1053 -26.69 -19.18 -10.44
CA ALA A 1053 -26.71 -19.50 -11.83
C ALA A 1053 -25.30 -20.04 -12.15
N SER A 1054 -25.24 -21.14 -12.89
CA SER A 1054 -23.98 -21.68 -13.36
C SER A 1054 -23.90 -21.49 -14.86
N ARG A 1055 -22.83 -20.86 -15.33
CA ARG A 1055 -22.51 -20.72 -16.75
C ARG A 1055 -21.24 -21.50 -17.01
N LYS A 1056 -21.27 -22.38 -18.01
CA LYS A 1056 -20.19 -23.32 -18.29
C LYS A 1056 -19.92 -23.37 -19.79
N PHE A 1057 -18.66 -23.54 -20.14
CA PHE A 1057 -18.17 -23.65 -21.50
C PHE A 1057 -17.10 -24.75 -21.57
N LEU A 1058 -17.04 -25.47 -22.69
CA LEU A 1058 -16.11 -26.57 -22.89
C LEU A 1058 -15.17 -26.26 -24.05
N ILE A 1059 -13.87 -26.23 -23.77
CA ILE A 1059 -12.84 -26.18 -24.81
C ILE A 1059 -12.61 -27.61 -25.32
N GLU A 1060 -13.25 -27.99 -26.42
CA GLU A 1060 -13.16 -29.36 -26.96
C GLU A 1060 -11.72 -29.80 -27.24
N GLU A 1061 -10.89 -28.92 -27.84
CA GLU A 1061 -9.49 -29.20 -28.17
C GLU A 1061 -8.59 -29.49 -26.94
N LYS A 1062 -8.98 -28.98 -25.76
CA LYS A 1062 -8.23 -29.13 -24.50
C LYS A 1062 -8.91 -30.03 -23.47
N ASN A 1063 -10.15 -30.47 -23.74
CA ASN A 1063 -11.02 -31.18 -22.79
C ASN A 1063 -11.08 -30.47 -21.41
N LEU A 1064 -11.31 -29.16 -21.44
CA LEU A 1064 -11.31 -28.27 -20.28
C LEU A 1064 -12.66 -27.55 -20.14
N GLU A 1065 -13.40 -27.84 -19.06
CA GLU A 1065 -14.61 -27.11 -18.68
C GLU A 1065 -14.23 -25.83 -17.91
N ILE A 1066 -14.52 -24.65 -18.47
CA ILE A 1066 -14.48 -23.39 -17.71
C ILE A 1066 -15.89 -23.10 -17.21
N GLY A 1067 -16.02 -22.86 -15.91
CA GLY A 1067 -17.30 -22.62 -15.24
C GLY A 1067 -17.31 -21.30 -14.48
N PHE A 1068 -18.51 -20.76 -14.26
CA PHE A 1068 -18.80 -19.58 -13.44
C PHE A 1068 -20.01 -19.85 -12.58
N LEU A 1069 -19.92 -19.52 -11.29
CA LEU A 1069 -20.98 -19.73 -10.30
C LEU A 1069 -21.52 -18.40 -9.82
N VAL A 1070 -21.57 -17.42 -10.70
CA VAL A 1070 -22.06 -16.08 -10.34
C VAL A 1070 -23.57 -16.08 -10.06
N PRO A 1071 -24.07 -15.15 -9.24
CA PRO A 1071 -25.45 -15.18 -8.77
C PRO A 1071 -26.50 -15.03 -9.87
N LYS A 1072 -27.78 -15.14 -9.51
CA LYS A 1072 -28.86 -15.24 -10.50
C LYS A 1072 -28.98 -13.97 -11.35
N HIS A 1073 -28.91 -12.81 -10.72
CA HIS A 1073 -28.78 -11.50 -11.38
C HIS A 1073 -27.42 -11.28 -12.06
N ALA A 1074 -26.52 -12.25 -11.99
CA ALA A 1074 -25.09 -12.10 -12.24
C ALA A 1074 -24.54 -12.98 -13.37
N ILE A 1075 -25.35 -13.46 -14.31
CA ILE A 1075 -24.91 -14.53 -15.22
C ILE A 1075 -24.49 -14.07 -16.64
N ASN A 1076 -24.61 -12.76 -16.92
CA ASN A 1076 -24.45 -12.13 -18.25
C ASN A 1076 -23.27 -11.12 -18.33
N GLN A 1077 -22.61 -10.80 -17.21
CA GLN A 1077 -21.34 -10.06 -17.14
C GLN A 1077 -20.13 -10.97 -16.83
N VAL A 1078 -20.34 -12.25 -16.48
CA VAL A 1078 -19.30 -13.28 -16.70
C VAL A 1078 -19.13 -13.64 -18.18
N ASP A 1079 -19.57 -12.74 -19.06
CA ASP A 1079 -19.25 -12.64 -20.49
C ASP A 1079 -18.09 -11.64 -20.73
N PHE A 1080 -17.23 -11.52 -19.73
CA PHE A 1080 -16.00 -10.73 -19.77
C PHE A 1080 -14.89 -11.55 -19.03
N ALA A 1081 -15.16 -12.43 -18.06
CA ALA A 1081 -14.11 -13.22 -17.38
C ALA A 1081 -13.47 -14.45 -18.12
N MET A 1082 -14.27 -15.43 -18.57
CA MET A 1082 -13.92 -16.73 -19.22
C MET A 1082 -12.73 -16.78 -20.23
N ASP A 1083 -12.76 -16.22 -21.43
CA ASP A 1083 -11.86 -16.64 -22.53
C ASP A 1083 -10.44 -16.00 -22.63
N PHE A 1084 -9.96 -15.14 -21.71
CA PHE A 1084 -8.49 -15.04 -21.43
C PHE A 1084 -8.14 -16.14 -20.42
N ILE A 1085 -9.07 -16.62 -19.57
CA ILE A 1085 -8.86 -17.92 -18.91
C ILE A 1085 -8.70 -19.01 -19.99
N ILE A 1086 -9.35 -18.89 -21.15
CA ILE A 1086 -8.96 -19.68 -22.35
C ILE A 1086 -7.60 -19.25 -22.91
N SER A 1087 -7.46 -18.06 -23.51
CA SER A 1087 -6.32 -17.76 -24.38
C SER A 1087 -5.05 -17.24 -23.65
N THR A 1088 -5.11 -17.13 -22.32
CA THR A 1088 -3.92 -16.93 -21.47
C THR A 1088 -3.33 -18.23 -21.03
N LEU A 1089 -4.17 -19.24 -20.75
CA LEU A 1089 -3.66 -20.60 -20.80
C LEU A 1089 -2.93 -20.79 -22.14
N ASN A 1090 -3.45 -20.30 -23.27
CA ASN A 1090 -2.69 -20.32 -24.53
C ASN A 1090 -1.36 -19.52 -24.47
N LYS A 1091 -1.33 -18.21 -24.18
CA LYS A 1091 -0.06 -17.42 -24.17
C LYS A 1091 0.96 -17.87 -23.10
N LEU A 1092 0.54 -18.39 -21.94
CA LEU A 1092 1.46 -18.91 -20.92
C LEU A 1092 2.05 -20.26 -21.30
N GLU A 1093 1.25 -21.13 -21.89
CA GLU A 1093 1.71 -22.42 -22.43
C GLU A 1093 2.78 -22.21 -23.51
N GLU A 1094 2.71 -21.11 -24.27
CA GLU A 1094 3.75 -20.67 -25.20
C GLU A 1094 5.03 -20.19 -24.48
N TYR A 1095 4.95 -19.22 -23.56
CA TYR A 1095 6.14 -18.65 -22.91
C TYR A 1095 6.89 -19.64 -22.00
N ILE A 1096 6.17 -20.50 -21.28
CA ILE A 1096 6.74 -21.48 -20.34
C ILE A 1096 6.97 -22.85 -21.01
N GLY A 1097 6.29 -23.15 -22.11
CA GLY A 1097 6.35 -24.44 -22.80
C GLY A 1097 5.64 -25.58 -22.08
N ILE A 1098 4.67 -25.29 -21.19
CA ILE A 1098 4.01 -26.28 -20.32
C ILE A 1098 2.49 -26.04 -20.24
N GLY A 1099 1.72 -27.03 -20.74
CA GLY A 1099 0.24 -27.12 -20.68
C GLY A 1099 -0.38 -27.02 -19.29
N TYR A 1100 -1.62 -26.51 -19.19
CA TYR A 1100 -2.50 -26.65 -18.01
C TYR A 1100 -2.79 -28.13 -17.69
N ASN A 1101 -3.09 -28.46 -16.42
CA ASN A 1101 -3.06 -29.85 -15.92
C ASN A 1101 -4.32 -30.34 -15.17
N LEU A 1102 -5.46 -29.63 -15.26
CA LEU A 1102 -6.75 -30.09 -14.71
C LEU A 1102 -7.85 -30.07 -15.81
N PRO A 1103 -8.92 -30.90 -15.68
CA PRO A 1103 -10.02 -30.97 -16.65
C PRO A 1103 -11.09 -29.86 -16.47
N LYS A 1104 -10.95 -29.03 -15.43
CA LYS A 1104 -11.96 -28.04 -15.02
C LYS A 1104 -11.30 -26.79 -14.46
N LEU A 1105 -12.00 -25.67 -14.61
CA LEU A 1105 -11.60 -24.37 -14.11
C LEU A 1105 -12.82 -23.48 -13.78
N GLU A 1106 -13.23 -23.45 -12.50
CA GLU A 1106 -14.44 -22.76 -12.03
C GLU A 1106 -14.13 -21.65 -10.99
N SER A 1107 -15.14 -20.87 -10.63
CA SER A 1107 -15.00 -19.40 -10.52
C SER A 1107 -15.98 -18.78 -9.50
N VAL A 1108 -15.49 -18.18 -8.39
CA VAL A 1108 -16.23 -18.16 -7.10
C VAL A 1108 -16.06 -16.91 -6.15
N VAL A 1109 -16.35 -15.68 -6.62
CA VAL A 1109 -16.57 -14.39 -5.84
C VAL A 1109 -17.17 -14.48 -4.42
N VAL A 1110 -16.85 -13.47 -3.61
CA VAL A 1110 -17.37 -13.19 -2.26
C VAL A 1110 -17.52 -11.67 -2.05
N ASN A 1111 -17.86 -11.21 -0.85
CA ASN A 1111 -17.67 -9.80 -0.45
C ASN A 1111 -16.79 -9.75 0.83
N ASP A 1112 -16.20 -8.61 1.18
CA ASP A 1112 -15.45 -8.37 2.43
C ASP A 1112 -14.22 -9.29 2.62
N LEU A 1113 -13.23 -9.19 1.72
CA LEU A 1113 -12.01 -9.99 1.68
C LEU A 1113 -10.77 -9.27 2.31
N MET A 1114 -9.72 -10.00 2.71
CA MET A 1114 -8.51 -9.43 3.35
C MET A 1114 -7.44 -8.97 2.35
N HIS A 1115 -7.52 -9.53 1.16
CA HIS A 1115 -6.66 -9.35 -0.01
C HIS A 1115 -7.62 -9.36 -1.20
N ASN A 1116 -7.10 -9.09 -2.40
CA ASN A 1116 -7.78 -9.36 -3.66
C ASN A 1116 -7.80 -10.90 -3.95
N GLY A 1117 -8.19 -11.66 -2.92
CA GLY A 1117 -8.31 -13.11 -2.75
C GLY A 1117 -7.02 -13.95 -2.57
N LEU A 1118 -7.12 -15.23 -2.95
CA LEU A 1118 -6.69 -16.49 -2.31
C LEU A 1118 -6.88 -17.72 -3.25
N GLU A 1119 -5.89 -18.56 -3.49
CA GLU A 1119 -5.75 -19.14 -4.84
C GLU A 1119 -5.83 -20.67 -4.90
N ASN A 1120 -6.79 -21.20 -5.68
CA ASN A 1120 -7.38 -22.54 -5.49
C ASN A 1120 -7.72 -23.30 -6.80
N TRP A 1121 -7.45 -24.61 -6.85
CA TRP A 1121 -7.05 -25.25 -8.14
C TRP A 1121 -8.22 -25.89 -8.88
N GLY A 1122 -8.70 -25.24 -9.93
CA GLY A 1122 -9.92 -25.65 -10.62
C GLY A 1122 -11.21 -25.17 -9.96
N LEU A 1123 -11.13 -24.52 -8.79
CA LEU A 1123 -12.17 -23.66 -8.22
C LEU A 1123 -11.52 -22.47 -7.52
N MET A 1124 -11.49 -21.34 -8.20
CA MET A 1124 -10.97 -20.04 -7.76
C MET A 1124 -12.03 -19.30 -6.92
N VAL A 1125 -11.75 -18.83 -5.70
CA VAL A 1125 -12.59 -17.81 -5.02
C VAL A 1125 -12.44 -16.45 -5.76
N TYR A 1126 -13.23 -15.39 -5.53
CA TYR A 1126 -12.91 -14.00 -6.00
C TYR A 1126 -13.40 -12.95 -4.92
N GLU A 1127 -13.13 -11.64 -5.05
CA GLU A 1127 -13.89 -10.50 -4.43
C GLU A 1127 -14.38 -9.54 -5.54
#